data_AF-A0A2G9NS76-F1
#
_entry.id   AF-A0A2G9NS76-F1
#
_cell.length_a   1.000
_cell.length_b   1.000
_cell.length_c   1.000
_cell.angle_alpha   90.00
_cell.angle_beta   90.00
_cell.angle_gamma   90.00
#
_symmetry.space_group_name_H-M   'P 1'
#
loop_
_entity.id
_entity.type
_entity.pdbx_description
1 polymer ?
#
loop_
_entity_poly.entity_id
_entity_poly.type
_entity_poly.pdbx_seq_one_letter_code
_entity_poly.pdbx_strand_id
1 'polypeptide(L)'
;MKKRVYLELLSFLAILVIPLASASISITPLNSIYNVGDDFSVDFGISQSENSHKFLSASLNCEEGSIEIYKSPLAFVAGEQKYISIPANLDLFLINNLRTECYVNVSYGNDIQKSSVFDISSEILVNVKLNSLVVNAGEEVSFSGTVVKKNAQQVDGSVTLAISDLDITSSVQVENGVFNSTLKIPSNAPSNTYELNFFVNEKDDNDEIINEGSAVTYFKVPQLAKRGEIAVSKSSIVPGEDFSYTILIYDQAGNVMIVDNNVTIYTPSGTISEVKTQKSDEKQVLDIPSNIVPGKWRIDIRYGEISSSKILSVQELRKVSYSLQDGVLVVDNVGNVPYEGPIAVDIGDSKEVVEVSIPIEGKQQFKLSAPPGSYPITINEGESSVPLGEAFLTGRAIKIRDVEKLDLSVSPILWWLMAILIAATVTIYTHRRVSLKSYFGRAPEARTINVTHANNIMPAQEEGKKQECAIVSLFLKNSGQSDPNSPIPDTVEKILYKARVAKAINYNQGDHKVMIFPESKFENQSLSALILAKEIKKELEEHNKKYASKISFGIGINKGPMISERSGDTTKFTSVGSTLVSAKRVAEQASADILITEEIRKNLLGKIKVHRVGDKLWRINDLVQRDPNSEFIKRFMDRQK
;
A
#
# COMPACT_ATOMS: atom_id res chain seq x y z
N MET A 1 -49.96 85.50 32.53
CA MET A 1 -50.71 85.36 31.26
C MET A 1 -49.91 84.69 30.13
N LYS A 2 -48.65 85.08 29.85
CA LYS A 2 -47.86 84.51 28.72
C LYS A 2 -47.64 82.98 28.74
N LYS A 3 -47.55 82.32 29.90
CA LYS A 3 -47.39 80.84 29.99
C LYS A 3 -48.67 80.04 29.69
N ARG A 4 -49.86 80.61 29.87
CA ARG A 4 -51.14 79.92 29.64
C ARG A 4 -51.49 79.85 28.15
N VAL A 5 -51.15 80.92 27.41
CA VAL A 5 -51.30 80.99 25.95
C VAL A 5 -50.35 80.02 25.23
N TYR A 6 -49.11 79.84 25.71
CA TYR A 6 -48.19 78.85 25.14
C TYR A 6 -48.67 77.40 25.35
N LEU A 7 -49.31 77.09 26.49
CA LEU A 7 -49.83 75.75 26.75
C LEU A 7 -51.03 75.41 25.86
N GLU A 8 -51.92 76.37 25.63
CA GLU A 8 -53.07 76.19 24.74
C GLU A 8 -52.66 76.14 23.26
N LEU A 9 -51.65 76.93 22.85
CA LEU A 9 -51.09 76.84 21.50
C LEU A 9 -50.37 75.50 21.27
N LEU A 10 -49.65 74.98 22.27
CA LEU A 10 -48.98 73.67 22.18
C LEU A 10 -49.99 72.51 22.13
N SER A 11 -51.10 72.62 22.87
CA SER A 11 -52.21 71.67 22.82
C SER A 11 -52.93 71.70 21.46
N PHE A 12 -53.13 72.87 20.87
CA PHE A 12 -53.74 73.00 19.55
C PHE A 12 -52.81 72.50 18.43
N LEU A 13 -51.50 72.77 18.57
CA LEU A 13 -50.50 72.24 17.65
C LEU A 13 -50.39 70.71 17.74
N ALA A 14 -50.50 70.13 18.95
CA ALA A 14 -50.50 68.68 19.14
C ALA A 14 -51.72 67.97 18.51
N ILE A 15 -52.88 68.63 18.42
CA ILE A 15 -54.08 68.09 17.74
C ILE A 15 -53.93 68.16 16.21
N LEU A 16 -53.10 69.07 15.69
CA LEU A 16 -52.79 69.18 14.26
C LEU A 16 -51.76 68.15 13.75
N VAL A 17 -51.13 67.37 14.65
CA VAL A 17 -50.21 66.27 14.29
C VAL A 17 -50.89 64.89 14.40
N ILE A 18 -52.23 64.82 14.49
CA ILE A 18 -52.89 63.52 14.31
C ILE A 18 -52.67 63.12 12.85
N PRO A 19 -51.89 62.07 12.56
CA PRO A 19 -51.67 61.65 11.18
C PRO A 19 -53.03 61.33 10.58
N LEU A 20 -53.40 62.03 9.50
CA LEU A 20 -54.51 61.62 8.66
C LEU A 20 -54.14 60.25 8.13
N ALA A 21 -54.76 59.21 8.71
CA ALA A 21 -54.52 57.82 8.35
C ALA A 21 -54.88 57.65 6.88
N SER A 22 -53.85 57.71 6.05
CA SER A 22 -53.91 57.34 4.64
C SER A 22 -53.95 55.82 4.56
N ALA A 23 -54.38 55.29 3.41
CA ALA A 23 -54.45 53.87 3.16
C ALA A 23 -53.20 53.12 3.64
N SER A 24 -53.39 51.99 4.33
CA SER A 24 -52.28 51.14 4.74
C SER A 24 -52.30 49.84 3.95
N ILE A 25 -51.23 49.55 3.23
CA ILE A 25 -50.97 48.23 2.65
C ILE A 25 -50.02 47.49 3.60
N SER A 26 -50.41 46.33 4.12
CA SER A 26 -49.54 45.46 4.90
C SER A 26 -49.26 44.18 4.12
N ILE A 27 -48.00 43.81 3.96
CA ILE A 27 -47.58 42.60 3.24
C ILE A 27 -47.10 41.58 4.27
N THR A 28 -47.55 40.33 4.16
CA THR A 28 -47.06 39.23 5.00
C THR A 28 -45.58 38.96 4.68
N PRO A 29 -44.71 38.73 5.69
CA PRO A 29 -43.31 38.42 5.45
C PRO A 29 -43.14 37.22 4.53
N LEU A 30 -42.28 37.36 3.52
CA LEU A 30 -41.93 36.29 2.58
C LEU A 30 -40.75 35.47 3.10
N ASN A 31 -40.56 34.26 2.58
CA ASN A 31 -39.34 33.51 2.85
C ASN A 31 -38.14 34.25 2.27
N SER A 32 -36.97 34.10 2.89
CA SER A 32 -35.75 34.78 2.43
C SER A 32 -35.18 34.22 1.14
N ILE A 33 -35.51 32.97 0.79
CA ILE A 33 -35.00 32.26 -0.38
C ILE A 33 -36.12 31.40 -0.96
N TYR A 34 -36.25 31.45 -2.28
CA TYR A 34 -37.05 30.55 -3.10
C TYR A 34 -36.16 29.92 -4.17
N ASN A 35 -36.52 28.73 -4.59
CA ASN A 35 -35.95 28.07 -5.75
C ASN A 35 -36.87 28.19 -6.97
N VAL A 36 -36.32 27.98 -8.17
CA VAL A 36 -37.12 27.99 -9.40
C VAL A 36 -38.12 26.82 -9.36
N GLY A 37 -39.38 27.08 -9.73
CA GLY A 37 -40.49 26.14 -9.67
C GLY A 37 -41.21 26.06 -8.31
N ASP A 38 -40.73 26.79 -7.29
CA ASP A 38 -41.40 26.85 -6.00
C ASP A 38 -42.77 27.54 -6.11
N ASP A 39 -43.72 27.05 -5.32
CA ASP A 39 -44.98 27.75 -5.08
C ASP A 39 -44.72 29.03 -4.28
N PHE A 40 -45.22 30.13 -4.80
CA PHE A 40 -45.03 31.47 -4.27
C PHE A 40 -46.39 32.10 -4.00
N SER A 41 -46.65 32.50 -2.76
CA SER A 41 -47.88 33.21 -2.40
C SER A 41 -47.56 34.48 -1.65
N VAL A 42 -48.18 35.58 -2.09
CA VAL A 42 -48.08 36.88 -1.44
C VAL A 42 -49.43 37.25 -0.89
N ASP A 43 -49.50 37.36 0.42
CA ASP A 43 -50.67 37.83 1.14
C ASP A 43 -50.48 39.30 1.52
N PHE A 44 -51.47 40.13 1.23
CA PHE A 44 -51.48 41.51 1.72
C PHE A 44 -52.87 41.97 2.13
N GLY A 45 -52.87 42.79 3.17
CA GLY A 45 -54.04 43.47 3.72
C GLY A 45 -54.08 44.90 3.23
N ILE A 46 -55.22 45.33 2.71
CA ILE A 46 -55.45 46.72 2.30
C ILE A 46 -56.56 47.27 3.18
N SER A 47 -56.27 48.38 3.89
CA SER A 47 -57.28 49.14 4.62
C SER A 47 -57.41 50.54 4.01
N GLN A 48 -58.65 50.99 3.81
CA GLN A 48 -58.96 52.30 3.21
C GLN A 48 -59.85 53.10 4.15
N SER A 49 -59.53 54.38 4.36
CA SER A 49 -60.33 55.30 5.16
C SER A 49 -61.49 55.92 4.40
N GLU A 50 -61.49 55.82 3.06
CA GLU A 50 -62.50 56.40 2.16
C GLU A 50 -62.98 55.38 1.11
N ASN A 51 -64.17 55.62 0.55
CA ASN A 51 -64.66 54.84 -0.57
C ASN A 51 -63.74 55.03 -1.78
N SER A 52 -63.24 53.94 -2.36
CA SER A 52 -62.32 54.01 -3.49
C SER A 52 -62.58 52.88 -4.49
N HIS A 53 -62.28 53.16 -5.76
CA HIS A 53 -62.34 52.20 -6.86
C HIS A 53 -61.10 52.37 -7.74
N LYS A 54 -60.10 51.53 -7.53
CA LYS A 54 -58.78 51.61 -8.18
C LYS A 54 -58.30 50.20 -8.53
N PHE A 55 -57.29 50.13 -9.39
CA PHE A 55 -56.59 48.87 -9.65
C PHE A 55 -55.59 48.58 -8.53
N LEU A 56 -55.61 47.33 -8.09
CA LEU A 56 -54.52 46.72 -7.38
C LEU A 56 -53.61 46.05 -8.39
N SER A 57 -52.33 46.37 -8.36
CA SER A 57 -51.30 45.67 -9.12
C SER A 57 -50.19 45.21 -8.20
N ALA A 58 -49.70 43.99 -8.43
CA ALA A 58 -48.50 43.46 -7.80
C ALA A 58 -47.49 43.11 -8.89
N SER A 59 -46.25 43.51 -8.67
CA SER A 59 -45.12 43.23 -9.56
C SER A 59 -43.99 42.61 -8.76
N LEU A 60 -43.39 41.57 -9.33
CA LEU A 60 -42.15 40.98 -8.83
C LEU A 60 -41.00 41.76 -9.46
N ASN A 61 -40.19 42.42 -8.63
CA ASN A 61 -39.09 43.25 -9.06
C ASN A 61 -37.78 42.64 -8.56
N CYS A 62 -36.88 42.30 -9.46
CA CYS A 62 -35.52 41.86 -9.16
C CYS A 62 -34.52 42.83 -9.83
N GLU A 63 -33.22 42.64 -9.62
CA GLU A 63 -32.21 43.50 -10.25
C GLU A 63 -32.28 43.48 -11.79
N GLU A 64 -32.61 42.32 -12.36
CA GLU A 64 -32.61 42.09 -13.80
C GLU A 64 -33.89 42.55 -14.51
N GLY A 65 -34.93 42.93 -13.77
CA GLY A 65 -36.19 43.38 -14.35
C GLY A 65 -37.40 43.29 -13.42
N SER A 66 -38.58 43.54 -13.99
CA SER A 66 -39.84 43.48 -13.26
C SER A 66 -40.92 42.81 -14.10
N ILE A 67 -41.73 41.96 -13.47
CA ILE A 67 -42.91 41.34 -14.10
C ILE A 67 -44.17 41.61 -13.27
N GLU A 68 -45.28 41.95 -13.93
CA GLU A 68 -46.59 42.10 -13.27
C GLU A 68 -47.17 40.71 -13.02
N ILE A 69 -47.27 40.31 -11.74
CA ILE A 69 -47.77 38.99 -11.34
C ILE A 69 -49.29 39.01 -11.06
N TYR A 70 -49.88 40.20 -10.88
CA TYR A 70 -51.32 40.34 -10.62
C TYR A 70 -51.82 41.75 -10.94
N LYS A 71 -53.02 41.83 -11.50
CA LYS A 71 -53.76 43.08 -11.68
C LYS A 71 -55.27 42.86 -11.58
N SER A 72 -55.94 43.54 -10.66
CA SER A 72 -57.39 43.43 -10.49
C SER A 72 -58.03 44.73 -10.00
N PRO A 73 -59.21 45.13 -10.51
CA PRO A 73 -59.95 46.26 -9.97
C PRO A 73 -60.56 45.91 -8.61
N LEU A 74 -60.39 46.78 -7.61
CA LEU A 74 -61.00 46.62 -6.29
C LEU A 74 -61.76 47.87 -5.86
N ALA A 75 -62.96 47.66 -5.36
CA ALA A 75 -63.75 48.65 -4.64
C ALA A 75 -63.61 48.46 -3.13
N PHE A 76 -63.45 49.55 -2.38
CA PHE A 76 -63.46 49.56 -0.92
C PHE A 76 -64.55 50.51 -0.42
N VAL A 77 -65.20 50.11 0.67
CA VAL A 77 -65.98 51.03 1.50
C VAL A 77 -65.08 51.60 2.59
N ALA A 78 -65.30 52.86 2.97
CA ALA A 78 -64.59 53.52 4.06
C ALA A 78 -64.59 52.65 5.33
N GLY A 79 -63.39 52.33 5.85
CA GLY A 79 -63.18 51.48 7.02
C GLY A 79 -63.13 49.97 6.73
N GLU A 80 -63.33 49.53 5.49
CA GLU A 80 -63.22 48.13 5.08
C GLU A 80 -61.76 47.68 4.96
N GLN A 81 -61.47 46.47 5.42
CA GLN A 81 -60.18 45.80 5.21
C GLN A 81 -60.37 44.53 4.38
N LYS A 82 -59.57 44.38 3.33
CA LYS A 82 -59.56 43.17 2.49
C LYS A 82 -58.20 42.51 2.55
N TYR A 83 -58.21 41.18 2.61
CA TYR A 83 -57.03 40.34 2.50
C TYR A 83 -57.07 39.64 1.15
N ILE A 84 -55.97 39.73 0.41
CA ILE A 84 -55.84 39.15 -0.91
C ILE A 84 -54.60 38.27 -0.91
N SER A 85 -54.76 37.07 -1.42
CA SER A 85 -53.69 36.09 -1.62
C SER A 85 -53.47 35.95 -3.12
N ILE A 86 -52.24 36.19 -3.57
CA ILE A 86 -51.83 35.99 -4.96
C ILE A 86 -50.96 34.74 -5.02
N PRO A 87 -51.52 33.58 -5.39
CA PRO A 87 -50.71 32.41 -5.70
C PRO A 87 -50.05 32.59 -7.07
N ALA A 88 -48.78 32.23 -7.16
CA ALA A 88 -47.98 32.14 -8.38
C ALA A 88 -47.00 30.97 -8.24
N ASN A 89 -46.48 30.47 -9.36
CA ASN A 89 -45.36 29.54 -9.36
C ASN A 89 -44.15 30.26 -9.96
N LEU A 90 -42.98 30.12 -9.34
CA LEU A 90 -41.74 30.75 -9.83
C LEU A 90 -41.09 29.92 -10.94
N ASP A 91 -41.88 29.54 -11.95
CA ASP A 91 -41.41 28.80 -13.12
C ASP A 91 -40.67 29.70 -14.13
N LEU A 92 -39.96 29.08 -15.07
CA LEU A 92 -39.23 29.79 -16.13
C LEU A 92 -40.15 30.65 -17.01
N PHE A 93 -41.44 30.32 -17.09
CA PHE A 93 -42.41 31.13 -17.85
C PHE A 93 -42.66 32.48 -17.18
N LEU A 94 -42.81 32.51 -15.85
CA LEU A 94 -43.03 33.73 -15.09
C LEU A 94 -41.73 34.50 -14.87
N ILE A 95 -40.69 33.86 -14.36
CA ILE A 95 -39.47 34.58 -13.96
C ILE A 95 -38.50 34.79 -15.11
N ASN A 96 -38.55 33.95 -16.17
CA ASN A 96 -37.56 33.93 -17.25
C ASN A 96 -36.13 33.84 -16.69
N ASN A 97 -35.41 34.97 -16.64
CA ASN A 97 -34.06 35.06 -16.08
C ASN A 97 -33.98 35.80 -14.75
N LEU A 98 -35.10 36.33 -14.22
CA LEU A 98 -35.11 37.10 -12.97
C LEU A 98 -34.53 36.26 -11.82
N ARG A 99 -33.30 36.59 -11.43
CA ARG A 99 -32.53 35.93 -10.37
C ARG A 99 -31.99 36.98 -9.41
N THR A 100 -31.74 36.55 -8.17
CA THR A 100 -31.11 37.34 -7.09
C THR A 100 -31.88 38.58 -6.62
N GLU A 101 -31.91 38.81 -5.30
CA GLU A 101 -32.49 40.00 -4.61
C GLU A 101 -33.78 40.57 -5.23
N CYS A 102 -34.86 39.81 -5.11
CA CYS A 102 -36.20 40.19 -5.54
C CYS A 102 -37.02 40.77 -4.39
N TYR A 103 -38.00 41.62 -4.72
CA TYR A 103 -39.05 42.05 -3.81
C TYR A 103 -40.36 42.23 -4.57
N VAL A 104 -41.48 42.12 -3.86
CA VAL A 104 -42.82 42.37 -4.42
C VAL A 104 -43.17 43.83 -4.19
N ASN A 105 -43.51 44.51 -5.28
CA ASN A 105 -44.01 45.86 -5.27
C ASN A 105 -45.52 45.84 -5.50
N VAL A 106 -46.29 46.18 -4.46
CA VAL A 106 -47.75 46.23 -4.48
C VAL A 106 -48.20 47.68 -4.55
N SER A 107 -49.06 48.00 -5.50
CA SER A 107 -49.62 49.35 -5.66
C SER A 107 -51.14 49.33 -5.74
N TYR A 108 -51.79 50.24 -5.01
CA TYR A 108 -53.22 50.49 -5.08
C TYR A 108 -53.47 51.98 -5.37
N GLY A 109 -53.62 52.33 -6.65
CA GLY A 109 -53.57 53.72 -7.10
C GLY A 109 -52.18 54.34 -6.92
N ASN A 110 -52.05 55.32 -6.03
CA ASN A 110 -50.79 56.02 -5.76
C ASN A 110 -50.05 55.46 -4.53
N ASP A 111 -50.71 54.60 -3.75
CA ASP A 111 -50.13 54.00 -2.55
C ASP A 111 -49.29 52.80 -2.98
N ILE A 112 -48.02 52.79 -2.58
CA ILE A 112 -47.04 51.78 -2.97
C ILE A 112 -46.40 51.21 -1.72
N GLN A 113 -46.33 49.88 -1.63
CA GLN A 113 -45.66 49.16 -0.57
C GLN A 113 -44.77 48.07 -1.15
N LYS A 114 -43.57 47.92 -0.57
CA LYS A 114 -42.62 46.86 -0.93
C LYS A 114 -42.60 45.78 0.15
N SER A 115 -42.44 44.53 -0.27
CA SER A 115 -42.17 43.41 0.64
C SER A 115 -40.74 43.48 1.19
N SER A 116 -40.39 42.53 2.06
CA SER A 116 -38.99 42.18 2.31
C SER A 116 -38.31 41.69 1.03
N VAL A 117 -37.00 41.92 0.94
CA VAL A 117 -36.16 41.35 -0.13
C VAL A 117 -35.96 39.86 0.13
N PHE A 118 -35.93 39.07 -0.94
CA PHE A 118 -35.69 37.63 -0.94
C PHE A 118 -34.94 37.19 -2.20
N ASP A 119 -34.27 36.05 -2.17
CA ASP A 119 -33.56 35.51 -3.33
C ASP A 119 -34.38 34.47 -4.09
N ILE A 120 -34.28 34.48 -5.42
CA ILE A 120 -34.67 33.37 -6.28
C ILE A 120 -33.39 32.72 -6.81
N SER A 121 -33.23 31.42 -6.57
CA SER A 121 -32.01 30.66 -6.88
C SER A 121 -32.32 29.38 -7.66
N SER A 122 -31.47 29.02 -8.62
CA SER A 122 -31.51 27.70 -9.27
C SER A 122 -30.52 26.71 -8.64
N GLU A 123 -29.88 27.08 -7.54
CA GLU A 123 -28.79 26.31 -6.92
C GLU A 123 -29.30 25.11 -6.09
N ILE A 124 -28.72 23.93 -6.35
CA ILE A 124 -28.85 22.72 -5.55
C ILE A 124 -27.54 22.46 -4.79
N LEU A 125 -27.65 22.24 -3.49
CA LEU A 125 -26.56 21.82 -2.63
C LEU A 125 -26.44 20.30 -2.65
N VAL A 126 -25.27 19.80 -3.07
CA VAL A 126 -24.99 18.38 -3.25
C VAL A 126 -23.95 17.93 -2.23
N ASN A 127 -24.29 16.92 -1.42
CA ASN A 127 -23.36 16.29 -0.48
C ASN A 127 -23.20 14.81 -0.82
N VAL A 128 -21.96 14.38 -1.07
CA VAL A 128 -21.64 13.03 -1.54
C VAL A 128 -20.75 12.31 -0.52
N LYS A 129 -21.02 11.03 -0.33
CA LYS A 129 -20.22 10.11 0.49
C LYS A 129 -19.86 8.88 -0.33
N LEU A 130 -18.57 8.57 -0.37
CA LEU A 130 -18.06 7.31 -0.91
C LEU A 130 -17.94 6.26 0.20
N ASN A 131 -18.19 5.00 -0.14
CA ASN A 131 -17.96 3.87 0.77
C ASN A 131 -16.47 3.59 1.01
N SER A 132 -15.62 3.88 0.02
CA SER A 132 -14.18 3.70 0.08
C SER A 132 -13.47 4.76 -0.78
N LEU A 133 -12.38 5.32 -0.24
CA LEU A 133 -11.49 6.21 -0.97
C LEU A 133 -10.41 5.45 -1.77
N VAL A 134 -10.28 4.14 -1.56
CA VAL A 134 -9.34 3.27 -2.27
C VAL A 134 -10.08 2.06 -2.82
N VAL A 135 -10.04 1.87 -4.14
CA VAL A 135 -10.85 0.88 -4.86
C VAL A 135 -9.95 0.17 -5.85
N ASN A 136 -9.95 -1.15 -5.89
CA ASN A 136 -9.15 -1.87 -6.87
C ASN A 136 -9.80 -1.85 -8.26
N ALA A 137 -8.98 -1.94 -9.31
CA ALA A 137 -9.50 -2.11 -10.66
C ALA A 137 -10.35 -3.39 -10.76
N GLY A 138 -11.56 -3.28 -11.31
CA GLY A 138 -12.54 -4.37 -11.40
C GLY A 138 -13.56 -4.42 -10.25
N GLU A 139 -13.35 -3.69 -9.16
CA GLU A 139 -14.27 -3.59 -8.03
C GLU A 139 -15.35 -2.53 -8.26
N GLU A 140 -16.39 -2.56 -7.43
CA GLU A 140 -17.48 -1.59 -7.44
C GLU A 140 -17.26 -0.52 -6.36
N VAL A 141 -17.47 0.74 -6.74
CA VAL A 141 -17.54 1.89 -5.82
C VAL A 141 -19.00 2.16 -5.54
N SER A 142 -19.39 2.14 -4.26
CA SER A 142 -20.72 2.59 -3.89
C SER A 142 -20.65 4.02 -3.38
N PHE A 143 -21.59 4.82 -3.83
CA PHE A 143 -21.73 6.21 -3.43
C PHE A 143 -23.17 6.46 -3.01
N SER A 144 -23.31 7.35 -2.04
CA SER A 144 -24.60 7.87 -1.62
C SER A 144 -24.47 9.37 -1.41
N GLY A 145 -25.58 10.07 -1.58
CA GLY A 145 -25.58 11.51 -1.38
C GLY A 145 -26.95 12.04 -1.02
N THR A 146 -26.93 13.27 -0.51
CA THR A 146 -28.11 14.06 -0.24
C THR A 146 -28.06 15.31 -1.09
N VAL A 147 -29.19 15.66 -1.68
CA VAL A 147 -29.36 16.86 -2.49
C VAL A 147 -30.51 17.67 -1.90
N VAL A 148 -30.26 18.96 -1.71
CA VAL A 148 -31.26 19.88 -1.17
C VAL A 148 -31.19 21.17 -1.97
N LYS A 149 -32.36 21.75 -2.23
CA LYS A 149 -32.48 23.11 -2.77
C LYS A 149 -31.86 24.12 -1.80
N LYS A 150 -31.51 25.31 -2.27
CA LYS A 150 -30.95 26.38 -1.42
C LYS A 150 -31.91 26.80 -0.30
N ASN A 151 -33.21 26.70 -0.53
CA ASN A 151 -34.28 26.90 0.46
C ASN A 151 -34.45 25.72 1.46
N ALA A 152 -33.58 24.70 1.41
CA ALA A 152 -33.61 23.47 2.21
C ALA A 152 -34.74 22.46 1.90
N GLN A 153 -35.50 22.65 0.82
CA GLN A 153 -36.44 21.64 0.33
C GLN A 153 -35.70 20.46 -0.34
N GLN A 154 -36.35 19.30 -0.35
CA GLN A 154 -35.85 18.12 -1.05
C GLN A 154 -35.99 18.30 -2.57
N VAL A 155 -35.09 17.69 -3.33
CA VAL A 155 -35.12 17.67 -4.80
C VAL A 155 -35.50 16.28 -5.26
N ASP A 156 -36.43 16.19 -6.21
CA ASP A 156 -36.62 15.00 -7.05
C ASP A 156 -36.05 15.32 -8.43
N GLY A 157 -35.19 14.46 -8.96
CA GLY A 157 -34.42 14.78 -10.15
C GLY A 157 -33.45 13.69 -10.56
N SER A 158 -32.39 14.05 -11.28
CA SER A 158 -31.38 13.09 -11.72
C SER A 158 -29.97 13.54 -11.40
N VAL A 159 -29.12 12.58 -11.04
CA VAL A 159 -27.67 12.76 -10.87
C VAL A 159 -26.96 12.10 -12.03
N THR A 160 -26.22 12.88 -12.79
CA THR A 160 -25.26 12.38 -13.78
C THR A 160 -23.88 12.33 -13.14
N LEU A 161 -23.31 11.14 -13.12
CA LEU A 161 -21.95 10.85 -12.67
C LEU A 161 -21.02 10.75 -13.86
N ALA A 162 -19.83 11.34 -13.75
CA ALA A 162 -18.80 11.23 -14.78
C ALA A 162 -17.41 11.03 -14.18
N ILE A 163 -16.64 10.10 -14.78
CA ILE A 163 -15.20 9.95 -14.57
C ILE A 163 -14.53 10.15 -15.94
N SER A 164 -14.07 11.37 -16.20
CA SER A 164 -13.55 11.77 -17.52
C SER A 164 -12.36 10.92 -17.95
N ASP A 165 -11.44 10.58 -17.05
CA ASP A 165 -10.25 9.78 -17.36
C ASP A 165 -10.54 8.33 -17.78
N LEU A 166 -11.75 7.83 -17.53
CA LEU A 166 -12.17 6.47 -17.86
C LEU A 166 -13.30 6.42 -18.91
N ASP A 167 -13.75 7.58 -19.41
CA ASP A 167 -14.91 7.71 -20.29
C ASP A 167 -16.19 7.03 -19.73
N ILE A 168 -16.38 7.10 -18.41
CA ILE A 168 -17.52 6.49 -17.72
C ILE A 168 -18.54 7.55 -17.36
N THR A 169 -19.78 7.36 -17.80
CA THR A 169 -20.94 8.15 -17.37
C THR A 169 -22.05 7.24 -16.85
N SER A 170 -22.72 7.65 -15.78
CA SER A 170 -23.87 6.94 -15.22
C SER A 170 -24.94 7.94 -14.78
N SER A 171 -26.22 7.59 -14.91
CA SER A 171 -27.33 8.45 -14.47
C SER A 171 -28.16 7.70 -13.42
N VAL A 172 -28.48 8.39 -12.33
CA VAL A 172 -29.19 7.84 -11.16
C VAL A 172 -30.32 8.79 -10.79
N GLN A 173 -31.51 8.25 -10.52
CA GLN A 173 -32.63 9.05 -10.06
C GLN A 173 -32.43 9.49 -8.60
N VAL A 174 -32.87 10.70 -8.29
CA VAL A 174 -32.95 11.24 -6.93
C VAL A 174 -34.41 11.15 -6.49
N GLU A 175 -34.63 10.51 -5.34
CA GLU A 175 -35.95 10.44 -4.71
C GLU A 175 -35.86 11.03 -3.30
N ASN A 176 -36.73 11.99 -2.99
CA ASN A 176 -36.79 12.68 -1.71
C ASN A 176 -35.44 13.28 -1.28
N GLY A 177 -34.69 13.84 -2.23
CA GLY A 177 -33.39 14.44 -1.98
C GLY A 177 -32.28 13.44 -1.64
N VAL A 178 -32.45 12.15 -1.88
CA VAL A 178 -31.42 11.13 -1.62
C VAL A 178 -31.16 10.30 -2.88
N PHE A 179 -29.90 9.93 -3.09
CA PHE A 179 -29.52 8.98 -4.12
C PHE A 179 -28.48 7.99 -3.61
N ASN A 180 -28.50 6.78 -4.17
CA ASN A 180 -27.49 5.75 -3.96
C ASN A 180 -27.28 4.97 -5.25
N SER A 181 -26.04 4.60 -5.55
CA SER A 181 -25.75 3.73 -6.68
C SER A 181 -24.34 3.15 -6.55
N THR A 182 -24.05 2.18 -7.43
CA THR A 182 -22.75 1.53 -7.54
C THR A 182 -22.19 1.72 -8.94
N LEU A 183 -20.88 1.89 -9.02
CA LEU A 183 -20.16 2.02 -10.28
C LEU A 183 -19.02 1.01 -10.32
N LYS A 184 -19.00 0.18 -11.36
CA LYS A 184 -17.93 -0.80 -11.57
C LYS A 184 -16.74 -0.15 -12.25
N ILE A 185 -15.58 -0.20 -11.60
CA ILE A 185 -14.32 0.29 -12.17
C ILE A 185 -13.79 -0.76 -13.17
N PRO A 186 -13.34 -0.37 -14.38
CA PRO A 186 -12.75 -1.29 -15.34
C PRO A 186 -11.57 -2.06 -14.72
N SER A 187 -11.44 -3.35 -15.06
CA SER A 187 -10.37 -4.21 -14.53
C SER A 187 -8.97 -3.84 -15.02
N ASN A 188 -8.89 -3.03 -16.07
CA ASN A 188 -7.68 -2.45 -16.65
C ASN A 188 -7.46 -0.98 -16.27
N ALA A 189 -8.24 -0.42 -15.34
CA ALA A 189 -8.10 0.97 -14.93
C ALA A 189 -6.67 1.25 -14.40
N PRO A 190 -5.93 2.21 -14.98
CA PRO A 190 -4.60 2.60 -14.52
C PRO A 190 -4.58 3.00 -13.04
N SER A 191 -3.41 2.88 -12.41
CA SER A 191 -3.21 3.40 -11.06
C SER A 191 -3.22 4.93 -11.07
N ASN A 192 -4.30 5.54 -10.61
CA ASN A 192 -4.42 6.99 -10.49
C ASN A 192 -5.38 7.39 -9.36
N THR A 193 -5.39 8.67 -9.02
CA THR A 193 -6.51 9.30 -8.30
C THR A 193 -7.49 9.82 -9.34
N TYR A 194 -8.71 9.30 -9.32
CA TYR A 194 -9.77 9.66 -10.24
C TYR A 194 -10.70 10.68 -9.62
N GLU A 195 -11.06 11.69 -10.41
CA GLU A 195 -12.08 12.67 -10.09
C GLU A 195 -13.45 12.11 -10.49
N LEU A 196 -14.39 12.11 -9.54
CA LEU A 196 -15.76 11.70 -9.76
C LEU A 196 -16.66 12.93 -9.66
N ASN A 197 -17.17 13.35 -10.80
CA ASN A 197 -18.02 14.52 -10.97
C ASN A 197 -19.49 14.13 -10.86
N PHE A 198 -20.23 14.83 -10.01
CA PHE A 198 -21.67 14.69 -9.84
C PHE A 198 -22.32 15.97 -10.36
N PHE A 199 -23.20 15.83 -11.34
CA PHE A 199 -24.05 16.89 -11.83
C PHE A 199 -25.51 16.53 -11.53
N VAL A 200 -26.17 17.33 -10.70
CA VAL A 200 -27.55 17.13 -10.28
C VAL A 200 -28.41 18.14 -10.99
N ASN A 201 -29.52 17.69 -11.56
CA ASN A 201 -30.54 18.57 -12.14
C ASN A 201 -31.94 18.16 -11.69
N GLU A 202 -32.78 19.17 -11.56
CA GLU A 202 -34.23 19.08 -11.44
C GLU A 202 -34.83 19.64 -12.73
N LYS A 203 -35.82 18.96 -13.28
CA LYS A 203 -36.50 19.36 -14.50
C LYS A 203 -37.97 19.66 -14.24
N ASP A 204 -38.53 20.55 -15.04
CA ASP A 204 -39.98 20.80 -15.06
C ASP A 204 -40.74 19.79 -15.93
N ASP A 205 -42.06 19.99 -16.06
CA ASP A 205 -42.94 19.16 -16.89
C ASP A 205 -42.60 19.22 -18.39
N ASN A 206 -41.80 20.20 -18.83
CA ASN A 206 -41.34 20.37 -20.20
C ASN A 206 -39.92 19.81 -20.43
N ASP A 207 -39.37 19.06 -19.46
CA ASP A 207 -38.02 18.50 -19.49
C ASP A 207 -36.88 19.56 -19.46
N GLU A 208 -37.19 20.81 -19.12
CA GLU A 208 -36.23 21.91 -18.99
C GLU A 208 -35.59 21.92 -17.60
N ILE A 209 -34.27 22.16 -17.53
CA ILE A 209 -33.54 22.19 -16.25
C ILE A 209 -33.86 23.49 -15.52
N ILE A 210 -34.52 23.38 -14.37
CA ILE A 210 -34.94 24.52 -13.55
C ILE A 210 -34.02 24.77 -12.34
N ASN A 211 -33.45 23.70 -11.78
CA ASN A 211 -32.45 23.79 -10.71
C ASN A 211 -31.28 22.84 -11.00
N GLU A 212 -30.07 23.26 -10.65
CA GLU A 212 -28.85 22.48 -10.89
C GLU A 212 -27.83 22.66 -9.75
N GLY A 213 -26.98 21.66 -9.60
CA GLY A 213 -25.88 21.66 -8.63
C GLY A 213 -24.80 20.68 -9.03
N SER A 214 -23.61 20.85 -8.46
CA SER A 214 -22.51 19.92 -8.69
C SER A 214 -21.70 19.65 -7.43
N ALA A 215 -21.09 18.47 -7.40
CA ALA A 215 -20.11 18.09 -6.38
C ALA A 215 -19.00 17.28 -7.02
N VAL A 216 -17.81 17.38 -6.42
CA VAL A 216 -16.62 16.65 -6.85
C VAL A 216 -16.08 15.86 -5.67
N THR A 217 -15.73 14.60 -5.92
CA THR A 217 -15.01 13.76 -4.96
C THR A 217 -13.92 12.97 -5.65
N TYR A 218 -13.10 12.28 -4.87
CA TYR A 218 -11.94 11.57 -5.37
C TYR A 218 -11.85 10.17 -4.78
N PHE A 219 -11.40 9.22 -5.59
CA PHE A 219 -10.98 7.91 -5.12
C PHE A 219 -9.68 7.50 -5.80
N LYS A 220 -8.94 6.60 -5.17
CA LYS A 220 -7.66 6.12 -5.65
C LYS A 220 -7.75 4.67 -6.10
N VAL A 221 -7.27 4.39 -7.31
CA VAL A 221 -7.02 3.03 -7.77
C VAL A 221 -5.53 2.72 -7.56
N PRO A 222 -5.18 1.73 -6.72
CA PRO A 222 -3.80 1.34 -6.52
C PRO A 222 -3.26 0.56 -7.72
N GLN A 223 -1.95 0.57 -7.88
CA GLN A 223 -1.27 -0.29 -8.85
C GLN A 223 -1.27 -1.73 -8.36
N LEU A 224 -1.78 -2.64 -9.20
CA LEU A 224 -1.89 -4.07 -8.92
C LEU A 224 -1.16 -4.85 -10.00
N ALA A 225 -0.18 -5.63 -9.59
CA ALA A 225 0.55 -6.48 -10.49
C ALA A 225 -0.39 -7.54 -11.11
N LYS A 226 -0.32 -7.71 -12.44
CA LYS A 226 -1.08 -8.73 -13.17
C LYS A 226 -0.20 -9.76 -13.87
N ARG A 227 0.96 -9.36 -14.38
CA ARG A 227 1.81 -10.23 -15.21
C ARG A 227 3.29 -10.00 -14.93
N GLY A 228 4.07 -11.07 -14.89
CA GLY A 228 5.53 -11.02 -14.81
C GLY A 228 6.17 -11.63 -16.05
N GLU A 229 7.23 -11.01 -16.56
CA GLU A 229 8.01 -11.44 -17.71
C GLU A 229 9.51 -11.30 -17.41
N ILE A 230 10.31 -12.19 -18.00
CA ILE A 230 11.77 -12.19 -17.89
C ILE A 230 12.31 -11.93 -19.29
N ALA A 231 12.79 -10.71 -19.52
CA ALA A 231 13.49 -10.34 -20.75
C ALA A 231 14.95 -10.77 -20.61
N VAL A 232 15.48 -11.49 -21.60
CA VAL A 232 16.85 -12.02 -21.59
C VAL A 232 17.59 -11.55 -22.82
N SER A 233 18.87 -11.21 -22.66
CA SER A 233 19.72 -10.74 -23.77
C SER A 233 19.99 -11.80 -24.83
N LYS A 234 20.12 -13.07 -24.42
CA LYS A 234 20.29 -14.24 -25.29
C LYS A 234 19.53 -15.44 -24.72
N SER A 235 18.99 -16.30 -25.58
CA SER A 235 18.35 -17.57 -25.16
C SER A 235 19.35 -18.71 -24.99
N SER A 236 20.53 -18.58 -25.59
CA SER A 236 21.65 -19.50 -25.45
C SER A 236 22.90 -18.74 -25.01
N ILE A 237 23.60 -19.29 -24.03
CA ILE A 237 24.72 -18.64 -23.35
C ILE A 237 25.96 -19.51 -23.55
N VAL A 238 27.06 -18.89 -24.00
CA VAL A 238 28.39 -19.51 -23.99
C VAL A 238 29.04 -19.18 -22.65
N PRO A 239 29.53 -20.17 -21.89
CA PRO A 239 30.25 -19.91 -20.65
C PRO A 239 31.40 -18.91 -20.83
N GLY A 240 31.57 -17.98 -19.90
CA GLY A 240 32.55 -16.89 -19.98
C GLY A 240 32.10 -15.64 -20.75
N GLU A 241 30.88 -15.62 -21.30
CA GLU A 241 30.27 -14.39 -21.84
C GLU A 241 29.32 -13.73 -20.81
N ASP A 242 29.23 -12.41 -20.86
CA ASP A 242 28.27 -11.65 -20.08
C ASP A 242 26.83 -12.01 -20.48
N PHE A 243 26.04 -12.49 -19.51
CA PHE A 243 24.62 -12.69 -19.66
C PHE A 243 23.87 -11.61 -18.90
N SER A 244 22.84 -11.02 -19.53
CA SER A 244 21.98 -10.05 -18.84
C SER A 244 20.50 -10.36 -19.00
N TYR A 245 19.74 -10.05 -17.95
CA TYR A 245 18.29 -10.21 -17.90
C TYR A 245 17.64 -9.02 -17.18
N THR A 246 16.37 -8.77 -17.50
CA THR A 246 15.55 -7.73 -16.88
C THR A 246 14.21 -8.35 -16.49
N ILE A 247 13.78 -8.09 -15.26
CA ILE A 247 12.47 -8.53 -14.78
C ILE A 247 11.44 -7.45 -15.05
N LEU A 248 10.42 -7.75 -15.84
CA LEU A 248 9.34 -6.83 -16.15
C LEU A 248 8.08 -7.30 -15.42
N ILE A 249 7.53 -6.46 -14.56
CA ILE A 249 6.25 -6.71 -13.90
C ILE A 249 5.28 -5.67 -14.42
N TYR A 250 4.18 -6.13 -15.01
CA TYR A 250 3.14 -5.28 -15.57
C TYR A 250 1.97 -5.16 -14.59
N ASP A 251 1.44 -3.95 -14.49
CA ASP A 251 0.21 -3.67 -13.73
C ASP A 251 -1.06 -4.02 -14.51
N GLN A 252 -2.22 -3.71 -13.93
CA GLN A 252 -3.51 -3.97 -14.54
C GLN A 252 -3.78 -3.23 -15.86
N ALA A 253 -3.10 -2.11 -16.09
CA ALA A 253 -3.21 -1.33 -17.33
C ALA A 253 -2.14 -1.74 -18.36
N GLY A 254 -1.27 -2.69 -18.03
CA GLY A 254 -0.17 -3.13 -18.89
C GLY A 254 1.08 -2.25 -18.79
N ASN A 255 1.13 -1.30 -17.85
CA ASN A 255 2.31 -0.47 -17.63
C ASN A 255 3.34 -1.22 -16.78
N VAL A 256 4.63 -0.94 -17.00
CA VAL A 256 5.70 -1.51 -16.18
C VAL A 256 5.66 -0.90 -14.78
N MET A 257 5.68 -1.76 -13.77
CA MET A 257 5.67 -1.42 -12.36
C MET A 257 7.05 -1.66 -11.76
N ILE A 258 7.57 -0.71 -10.98
CA ILE A 258 8.87 -0.80 -10.29
C ILE A 258 8.65 -1.31 -8.86
N VAL A 259 8.98 -2.58 -8.62
CA VAL A 259 8.83 -3.26 -7.33
C VAL A 259 9.99 -4.22 -7.07
N ASP A 260 10.29 -4.43 -5.80
CA ASP A 260 11.24 -5.46 -5.39
C ASP A 260 10.63 -6.85 -5.60
N ASN A 261 11.37 -7.73 -6.26
CA ASN A 261 10.96 -9.09 -6.57
C ASN A 261 12.09 -10.08 -6.28
N ASN A 262 11.72 -11.33 -6.03
CA ASN A 262 12.67 -12.40 -5.78
C ASN A 262 12.88 -13.20 -7.05
N VAL A 263 14.14 -13.29 -7.46
CA VAL A 263 14.60 -14.07 -8.59
C VAL A 263 15.35 -15.28 -8.07
N THR A 264 14.97 -16.46 -8.56
CA THR A 264 15.65 -17.72 -8.25
C THR A 264 16.14 -18.35 -9.54
N ILE A 265 17.43 -18.65 -9.60
CA ILE A 265 18.06 -19.30 -10.76
C ILE A 265 18.32 -20.75 -10.42
N TYR A 266 17.84 -21.65 -11.27
CA TYR A 266 17.99 -23.09 -11.15
C TYR A 266 18.97 -23.62 -12.19
N THR A 267 19.87 -24.50 -11.73
CA THR A 267 20.76 -25.29 -12.56
C THR A 267 19.99 -26.36 -13.35
N PRO A 268 20.62 -27.06 -14.32
CA PRO A 268 19.99 -28.14 -15.07
C PRO A 268 19.55 -29.32 -14.20
N SER A 269 20.16 -29.51 -13.02
CA SER A 269 19.75 -30.55 -12.06
C SER A 269 18.57 -30.14 -11.18
N GLY A 270 18.09 -28.89 -11.31
CA GLY A 270 17.03 -28.33 -10.48
C GLY A 270 17.51 -27.82 -9.11
N THR A 271 18.83 -27.74 -8.88
CA THR A 271 19.38 -27.12 -7.67
C THR A 271 19.36 -25.60 -7.80
N ILE A 272 19.17 -24.91 -6.67
CA ILE A 272 19.19 -23.45 -6.61
C ILE A 272 20.65 -22.99 -6.75
N SER A 273 20.94 -22.21 -7.78
CA SER A 273 22.24 -21.57 -8.00
C SER A 273 22.31 -20.24 -7.25
N GLU A 274 21.26 -19.43 -7.34
CA GLU A 274 21.23 -18.09 -6.75
C GLU A 274 19.79 -17.69 -6.37
N VAL A 275 19.66 -16.94 -5.27
CA VAL A 275 18.43 -16.25 -4.86
C VAL A 275 18.78 -14.79 -4.62
N LYS A 276 18.16 -13.89 -5.38
CA LYS A 276 18.45 -12.45 -5.30
C LYS A 276 17.16 -11.65 -5.25
N THR A 277 17.15 -10.60 -4.43
CA THR A 277 16.09 -9.59 -4.46
C THR A 277 16.58 -8.41 -5.30
N GLN A 278 15.77 -7.99 -6.27
CA GLN A 278 16.09 -6.87 -7.17
C GLN A 278 14.84 -6.08 -7.53
N LYS A 279 15.01 -4.86 -8.05
CA LYS A 279 13.91 -4.09 -8.62
C LYS A 279 13.56 -4.59 -10.02
N SER A 280 12.28 -4.58 -10.35
CA SER A 280 11.83 -4.74 -11.73
C SER A 280 12.28 -3.54 -12.58
N ASP A 281 12.37 -3.77 -13.89
CA ASP A 281 12.91 -2.86 -14.91
C ASP A 281 14.42 -2.54 -14.76
N GLU A 282 15.09 -3.16 -13.79
CA GLU A 282 16.54 -3.04 -13.63
C GLU A 282 17.26 -4.17 -14.40
N LYS A 283 18.15 -3.79 -15.32
CA LYS A 283 19.01 -4.74 -16.04
C LYS A 283 20.05 -5.34 -15.07
N GLN A 284 20.02 -6.65 -14.91
CA GLN A 284 21.03 -7.38 -14.15
C GLN A 284 21.99 -8.09 -15.09
N VAL A 285 23.27 -8.01 -14.76
CA VAL A 285 24.33 -8.80 -15.40
C VAL A 285 24.67 -9.94 -14.47
N LEU A 286 24.61 -11.15 -15.01
CA LEU A 286 25.00 -12.38 -14.35
C LEU A 286 26.34 -12.81 -14.97
N ASP A 287 27.36 -12.88 -14.12
CA ASP A 287 28.66 -13.42 -14.51
C ASP A 287 28.56 -14.94 -14.60
N ILE A 288 28.80 -15.47 -15.79
CA ILE A 288 28.67 -16.90 -16.11
C ILE A 288 30.08 -17.46 -16.22
N PRO A 289 30.63 -18.10 -15.16
CA PRO A 289 31.98 -18.61 -15.19
C PRO A 289 32.12 -19.74 -16.23
N SER A 290 33.32 -19.91 -16.76
CA SER A 290 33.58 -20.83 -17.88
C SER A 290 33.39 -22.32 -17.55
N ASN A 291 33.36 -22.67 -16.27
CA ASN A 291 33.22 -24.02 -15.71
C ASN A 291 31.76 -24.39 -15.34
N ILE A 292 30.78 -23.55 -15.68
CA ILE A 292 29.39 -23.73 -15.26
C ILE A 292 28.68 -24.88 -16.00
N VAL A 293 27.93 -25.72 -15.27
CA VAL A 293 27.30 -26.94 -15.83
C VAL A 293 26.43 -26.63 -17.06
N PRO A 294 26.68 -27.26 -18.23
CA PRO A 294 25.89 -27.03 -19.44
C PRO A 294 24.49 -27.61 -19.32
N GLY A 295 23.55 -27.08 -20.12
CA GLY A 295 22.18 -27.58 -20.20
C GLY A 295 21.11 -26.50 -20.03
N LYS A 296 19.90 -26.94 -19.67
CA LYS A 296 18.73 -26.05 -19.55
C LYS A 296 18.67 -25.44 -18.15
N TRP A 297 19.01 -24.16 -18.06
CA TRP A 297 18.85 -23.35 -16.85
C TRP A 297 17.47 -22.74 -16.80
N ARG A 298 16.94 -22.51 -15.59
CA ARG A 298 15.61 -21.89 -15.41
C ARG A 298 15.70 -20.70 -14.47
N ILE A 299 15.23 -19.55 -14.92
CA ILE A 299 15.07 -18.36 -14.08
C ILE A 299 13.59 -18.29 -13.69
N ASP A 300 13.30 -18.33 -12.41
CA ASP A 300 11.96 -18.15 -11.87
C ASP A 300 11.89 -16.80 -11.15
N ILE A 301 10.82 -16.05 -11.39
CA ILE A 301 10.49 -14.86 -10.61
C ILE A 301 9.26 -15.09 -9.76
N ARG A 302 9.26 -14.49 -8.57
CA ARG A 302 8.10 -14.47 -7.67
C ARG A 302 7.86 -13.07 -7.13
N TYR A 303 6.64 -12.58 -7.32
CA TYR A 303 6.14 -11.34 -6.75
C TYR A 303 4.66 -11.50 -6.36
N GLY A 304 4.38 -11.56 -5.06
CA GLY A 304 3.03 -11.86 -4.56
C GLY A 304 2.53 -13.21 -5.10
N GLU A 305 1.42 -13.17 -5.83
CA GLU A 305 0.82 -14.34 -6.50
C GLU A 305 1.37 -14.57 -7.91
N ILE A 306 2.12 -13.61 -8.46
CA ILE A 306 2.71 -13.72 -9.79
C ILE A 306 3.93 -14.61 -9.71
N SER A 307 3.94 -15.62 -10.57
CA SER A 307 5.13 -16.41 -10.88
C SER A 307 5.31 -16.50 -12.39
N SER A 308 6.54 -16.38 -12.84
CA SER A 308 6.90 -16.54 -14.25
C SER A 308 8.25 -17.25 -14.32
N SER A 309 8.48 -17.99 -15.40
CA SER A 309 9.71 -18.76 -15.59
C SER A 309 10.24 -18.62 -17.01
N LYS A 310 11.57 -18.58 -17.15
CA LYS A 310 12.26 -18.52 -18.43
C LYS A 310 13.35 -19.57 -18.46
N ILE A 311 13.36 -20.39 -19.51
CA ILE A 311 14.38 -21.40 -19.73
C ILE A 311 15.46 -20.83 -20.66
N LEU A 312 16.71 -21.08 -20.32
CA LEU A 312 17.92 -20.68 -21.03
C LEU A 312 18.78 -21.92 -21.31
N SER A 313 19.55 -21.91 -22.40
CA SER A 313 20.43 -23.02 -22.76
C SER A 313 21.90 -22.62 -22.64
N VAL A 314 22.59 -23.14 -21.63
CA VAL A 314 24.04 -22.99 -21.48
C VAL A 314 24.73 -24.03 -22.38
N GLN A 315 25.58 -23.56 -23.28
CA GLN A 315 26.29 -24.40 -24.23
C GLN A 315 27.47 -25.13 -23.58
N GLU A 316 27.89 -26.24 -24.20
CA GLU A 316 29.15 -26.89 -23.87
C GLU A 316 30.31 -26.02 -24.39
N LEU A 317 31.30 -25.79 -23.53
CA LEU A 317 32.54 -25.11 -23.84
C LEU A 317 33.68 -26.09 -23.59
N ARG A 318 34.22 -26.67 -24.66
CA ARG A 318 35.43 -27.50 -24.62
C ARG A 318 36.64 -26.59 -24.83
N LYS A 319 37.26 -26.15 -23.73
CA LYS A 319 38.40 -25.23 -23.78
C LYS A 319 39.45 -25.65 -22.76
N VAL A 320 40.71 -25.69 -23.20
CA VAL A 320 41.87 -25.92 -22.33
C VAL A 320 42.74 -24.67 -22.32
N SER A 321 43.53 -24.52 -21.25
CA SER A 321 44.56 -23.50 -21.15
C SER A 321 45.89 -24.17 -20.88
N TYR A 322 46.96 -23.53 -21.34
CA TYR A 322 48.29 -24.13 -21.38
C TYR A 322 49.27 -23.28 -20.60
N SER A 323 50.12 -23.92 -19.81
CA SER A 323 51.27 -23.26 -19.20
C SER A 323 52.50 -24.17 -19.19
N LEU A 324 53.68 -23.59 -19.27
CA LEU A 324 54.95 -24.32 -19.30
C LEU A 324 55.77 -23.94 -18.06
N GLN A 325 56.10 -24.95 -17.25
CA GLN A 325 56.87 -24.76 -16.01
C GLN A 325 57.97 -25.83 -15.96
N ASP A 326 59.25 -25.41 -15.99
CA ASP A 326 60.41 -26.31 -15.88
C ASP A 326 60.40 -27.50 -16.86
N GLY A 327 59.97 -27.27 -18.11
CA GLY A 327 59.87 -28.32 -19.13
C GLY A 327 58.69 -29.28 -18.93
N VAL A 328 57.76 -28.97 -18.02
CA VAL A 328 56.49 -29.65 -17.85
C VAL A 328 55.39 -28.78 -18.46
N LEU A 329 54.71 -29.33 -19.47
CA LEU A 329 53.50 -28.76 -20.05
C LEU A 329 52.33 -29.09 -19.13
N VAL A 330 51.68 -28.08 -18.58
CA VAL A 330 50.47 -28.19 -17.77
C VAL A 330 49.29 -27.81 -18.65
N VAL A 331 48.38 -28.76 -18.87
CA VAL A 331 47.13 -28.56 -19.60
C VAL A 331 45.98 -28.52 -18.59
N ASP A 332 45.34 -27.37 -18.48
CA ASP A 332 44.24 -27.13 -17.54
C ASP A 332 42.91 -27.08 -18.32
N ASN A 333 41.92 -27.87 -17.92
CA ASN A 333 40.57 -27.74 -18.49
C ASN A 333 39.87 -26.52 -17.88
N VAL A 334 39.69 -25.48 -18.71
CA VAL A 334 38.99 -24.23 -18.34
C VAL A 334 37.55 -24.20 -18.87
N GLY A 335 37.12 -25.26 -19.53
CA GLY A 335 35.77 -25.47 -20.03
C GLY A 335 34.82 -26.06 -18.98
N ASN A 336 33.55 -26.20 -19.35
CA ASN A 336 32.49 -26.73 -18.49
C ASN A 336 32.12 -28.19 -18.76
N VAL A 337 32.83 -28.85 -19.68
CA VAL A 337 32.70 -30.27 -19.97
C VAL A 337 34.08 -30.94 -19.93
N PRO A 338 34.16 -32.26 -19.71
CA PRO A 338 35.41 -32.98 -19.86
C PRO A 338 36.03 -32.71 -21.23
N TYR A 339 37.33 -32.44 -21.25
CA TYR A 339 38.06 -32.24 -22.50
C TYR A 339 38.63 -33.59 -22.94
N GLU A 340 38.10 -34.10 -24.05
CA GLU A 340 38.59 -35.30 -24.72
C GLU A 340 38.99 -34.91 -26.14
N GLY A 341 40.30 -34.94 -26.42
CA GLY A 341 40.79 -34.59 -27.74
C GLY A 341 42.31 -34.63 -27.87
N PRO A 342 42.83 -34.69 -29.11
CA PRO A 342 44.25 -34.60 -29.38
C PRO A 342 44.75 -33.16 -29.17
N ILE A 343 45.95 -33.03 -28.63
CA ILE A 343 46.68 -31.76 -28.52
C ILE A 343 47.99 -31.93 -29.28
N ALA A 344 48.22 -31.08 -30.28
CA ALA A 344 49.44 -31.07 -31.05
C ALA A 344 50.45 -30.11 -30.42
N VAL A 345 51.58 -30.64 -29.98
CA VAL A 345 52.68 -29.90 -29.35
C VAL A 345 53.86 -29.92 -30.30
N ASP A 346 54.28 -28.74 -30.74
CA ASP A 346 55.46 -28.56 -31.56
C ASP A 346 56.66 -28.25 -30.63
N ILE A 347 57.71 -29.07 -30.73
CA ILE A 347 58.98 -28.96 -29.99
C ILE A 347 60.07 -28.69 -31.02
N GLY A 348 60.42 -27.42 -31.22
CA GLY A 348 61.26 -27.00 -32.36
C GLY A 348 60.59 -27.33 -33.69
N ASP A 349 61.27 -28.09 -34.55
CA ASP A 349 60.75 -28.50 -35.87
C ASP A 349 59.92 -29.80 -35.83
N SER A 350 59.77 -30.41 -34.65
CA SER A 350 59.07 -31.69 -34.49
C SER A 350 57.66 -31.48 -33.94
N LYS A 351 56.70 -32.26 -34.46
CA LYS A 351 55.30 -32.21 -34.05
C LYS A 351 54.90 -33.53 -33.41
N GLU A 352 54.40 -33.46 -32.19
CA GLU A 352 53.90 -34.62 -31.44
C GLU A 352 52.42 -34.40 -31.09
N VAL A 353 51.60 -35.44 -31.24
CA VAL A 353 50.17 -35.39 -30.93
C VAL A 353 49.90 -36.27 -29.72
N VAL A 354 49.26 -35.71 -28.69
CA VAL A 354 48.94 -36.41 -27.46
C VAL A 354 47.43 -36.42 -27.29
N GLU A 355 46.85 -37.60 -27.05
CA GLU A 355 45.45 -37.71 -26.64
C GLU A 355 45.32 -37.35 -25.16
N VAL A 356 44.44 -36.41 -24.87
CA VAL A 356 44.27 -35.81 -23.55
C VAL A 356 42.82 -36.00 -23.12
N SER A 357 42.63 -36.41 -21.85
CA SER A 357 41.31 -36.68 -21.26
C SER A 357 41.28 -36.04 -19.87
N ILE A 358 40.87 -34.78 -19.80
CA ILE A 358 40.90 -33.98 -18.58
C ILE A 358 39.48 -33.80 -18.04
N PRO A 359 39.19 -34.16 -16.78
CA PRO A 359 37.88 -33.88 -16.17
C PRO A 359 37.64 -32.37 -16.04
N ILE A 360 36.42 -31.96 -15.68
CA ILE A 360 36.11 -30.54 -15.43
C ILE A 360 36.98 -30.02 -14.28
N GLU A 361 37.60 -28.84 -14.45
CA GLU A 361 38.62 -28.26 -13.54
C GLU A 361 39.87 -29.15 -13.31
N GLY A 362 40.01 -30.23 -14.07
CA GLY A 362 41.16 -31.10 -14.03
C GLY A 362 42.38 -30.44 -14.65
N LYS A 363 43.54 -30.99 -14.32
CA LYS A 363 44.83 -30.64 -14.91
C LYS A 363 45.51 -31.94 -15.30
N GLN A 364 46.21 -31.95 -16.43
CA GLN A 364 47.08 -33.05 -16.80
C GLN A 364 48.46 -32.49 -17.14
N GLN A 365 49.49 -33.12 -16.57
CA GLN A 365 50.86 -32.67 -16.69
C GLN A 365 51.65 -33.60 -17.58
N PHE A 366 52.36 -33.01 -18.54
CA PHE A 366 53.16 -33.72 -19.51
C PHE A 366 54.61 -33.28 -19.43
N LYS A 367 55.50 -34.21 -19.03
CA LYS A 367 56.93 -33.97 -19.07
C LYS A 367 57.42 -34.05 -20.50
N LEU A 368 57.94 -32.93 -20.99
CA LEU A 368 58.55 -32.82 -22.31
C LEU A 368 60.01 -33.30 -22.21
N SER A 369 60.46 -34.03 -23.21
CA SER A 369 61.85 -34.48 -23.30
C SER A 369 62.32 -34.38 -24.75
N ALA A 370 63.56 -33.94 -24.95
CA ALA A 370 64.24 -33.82 -26.24
C ALA A 370 65.77 -33.92 -25.97
N PRO A 371 66.63 -34.14 -27.00
CA PRO A 371 68.08 -34.03 -26.84
C PRO A 371 68.47 -32.73 -26.10
N PRO A 372 69.56 -32.71 -25.30
CA PRO A 372 69.92 -31.52 -24.51
C PRO A 372 69.97 -30.24 -25.35
N GLY A 373 69.09 -29.27 -25.04
CA GLY A 373 68.96 -28.02 -25.78
C GLY A 373 67.79 -27.16 -25.32
N SER A 374 67.78 -25.88 -25.72
CA SER A 374 66.62 -24.99 -25.58
C SER A 374 65.74 -25.13 -26.81
N TYR A 375 64.45 -25.39 -26.61
CA TYR A 375 63.49 -25.55 -27.72
C TYR A 375 62.32 -24.60 -27.53
N PRO A 376 61.88 -23.90 -28.60
CA PRO A 376 60.60 -23.21 -28.57
C PRO A 376 59.48 -24.24 -28.52
N ILE A 377 58.51 -24.01 -27.63
CA ILE A 377 57.33 -24.85 -27.44
C ILE A 377 56.12 -24.06 -27.91
N THR A 378 55.43 -24.59 -28.93
CA THR A 378 54.17 -24.03 -29.44
C THR A 378 53.09 -25.10 -29.45
N ILE A 379 51.86 -24.72 -29.10
CA ILE A 379 50.71 -25.62 -29.18
C ILE A 379 49.85 -25.23 -30.35
N ASN A 380 49.48 -26.21 -31.17
CA ASN A 380 48.71 -26.02 -32.38
C ASN A 380 47.27 -26.52 -32.18
N GLU A 381 46.31 -25.61 -32.12
CA GLU A 381 44.87 -25.88 -31.97
C GLU A 381 44.14 -25.86 -33.33
N GLY A 382 44.84 -26.22 -34.41
CA GLY A 382 44.30 -26.22 -35.77
C GLY A 382 44.59 -24.91 -36.50
N GLU A 383 43.75 -23.88 -36.30
CA GLU A 383 43.89 -22.57 -36.97
C GLU A 383 44.73 -21.57 -36.16
N SER A 384 44.90 -21.81 -34.85
CA SER A 384 45.68 -20.97 -33.94
C SER A 384 46.89 -21.72 -33.36
N SER A 385 48.02 -21.03 -33.24
CA SER A 385 49.20 -21.50 -32.51
C SER A 385 49.45 -20.65 -31.27
N VAL A 386 49.54 -21.27 -30.10
CA VAL A 386 49.82 -20.61 -28.82
C VAL A 386 51.30 -20.81 -28.46
N PRO A 387 52.14 -19.77 -28.50
CA PRO A 387 53.54 -19.87 -28.07
C PRO A 387 53.63 -19.88 -26.54
N LEU A 388 54.33 -20.87 -25.99
CA LEU A 388 54.54 -21.02 -24.54
C LEU A 388 55.94 -20.60 -24.06
N GLY A 389 56.82 -20.20 -24.99
CA GLY A 389 58.20 -19.80 -24.73
C GLY A 389 59.21 -20.92 -25.02
N GLU A 390 60.42 -20.79 -24.50
CA GLU A 390 61.46 -21.80 -24.62
C GLU A 390 61.60 -22.63 -23.34
N ALA A 391 61.85 -23.94 -23.47
CA ALA A 391 62.22 -24.80 -22.36
C ALA A 391 63.53 -25.53 -22.65
N PHE A 392 64.39 -25.60 -21.63
CA PHE A 392 65.58 -26.44 -21.68
C PHE A 392 65.18 -27.90 -21.40
N LEU A 393 65.23 -28.74 -22.42
CA LEU A 393 64.79 -30.13 -22.34
C LEU A 393 66.00 -31.07 -22.28
N THR A 394 65.87 -32.15 -21.50
CA THR A 394 66.91 -33.17 -21.38
C THR A 394 66.31 -34.57 -21.53
N GLY A 395 66.73 -35.29 -22.57
CA GLY A 395 66.19 -36.58 -22.97
C GLY A 395 67.00 -37.21 -24.11
N ARG A 396 66.71 -38.47 -24.45
CA ARG A 396 67.39 -39.20 -25.55
C ARG A 396 66.70 -39.02 -26.91
N ALA A 397 65.43 -38.64 -26.88
CA ALA A 397 64.58 -38.46 -28.05
C ALA A 397 63.46 -37.49 -27.68
N ILE A 398 62.81 -36.92 -28.69
CA ILE A 398 61.63 -36.09 -28.51
C ILE A 398 60.49 -37.00 -28.07
N LYS A 399 59.97 -36.78 -26.86
CA LYS A 399 58.89 -37.59 -26.30
C LYS A 399 58.12 -36.82 -25.26
N ILE A 400 56.80 -36.97 -25.28
CA ILE A 400 55.89 -36.45 -24.27
C ILE A 400 55.48 -37.61 -23.35
N ARG A 401 55.65 -37.44 -22.03
CA ARG A 401 55.26 -38.45 -21.03
C ARG A 401 54.33 -37.85 -20.00
N ASP A 402 53.20 -38.52 -19.77
CA ASP A 402 52.28 -38.19 -18.68
C ASP A 402 52.96 -38.36 -17.31
N VAL A 403 52.88 -37.33 -16.46
CA VAL A 403 53.50 -37.29 -15.12
C VAL A 403 52.62 -37.96 -14.07
N GLU A 404 51.30 -37.98 -14.25
CA GLU A 404 50.35 -38.44 -13.22
C GLU A 404 50.18 -39.96 -13.16
N LYS A 405 50.63 -40.71 -14.18
CA LYS A 405 50.77 -42.16 -14.08
C LYS A 405 52.03 -42.56 -13.30
N LEU A 406 52.18 -42.02 -12.09
CA LEU A 406 52.87 -42.73 -11.03
C LEU A 406 52.01 -43.94 -10.73
N ASP A 407 52.35 -45.04 -11.38
CA ASP A 407 51.84 -46.38 -11.14
C ASP A 407 52.16 -46.70 -9.67
N LEU A 408 51.29 -46.22 -8.76
CA LEU A 408 51.20 -46.61 -7.37
C LEU A 408 50.68 -48.05 -7.36
N SER A 409 51.45 -48.94 -7.98
CA SER A 409 51.56 -50.34 -7.60
C SER A 409 52.21 -50.36 -6.22
N VAL A 410 51.44 -49.88 -5.24
CA VAL A 410 51.76 -50.09 -3.84
C VAL A 410 51.72 -51.60 -3.70
N SER A 411 52.89 -52.20 -3.46
CA SER A 411 52.99 -53.66 -3.40
C SER A 411 51.92 -54.19 -2.45
N PRO A 412 51.26 -55.32 -2.76
CA PRO A 412 50.17 -55.87 -1.93
C PRO A 412 50.55 -56.02 -0.45
N ILE A 413 51.86 -56.06 -0.15
CA ILE A 413 52.45 -56.08 1.19
C ILE A 413 52.09 -54.83 2.01
N LEU A 414 52.06 -53.64 1.42
CA LEU A 414 51.77 -52.38 2.11
C LEU A 414 50.28 -52.25 2.48
N TRP A 415 49.37 -52.75 1.62
CA TRP A 415 47.95 -52.88 1.94
C TRP A 415 47.71 -53.89 3.07
N TRP A 416 48.42 -55.02 3.07
CA TRP A 416 48.40 -55.97 4.18
C TRP A 416 48.94 -55.37 5.48
N LEU A 417 50.02 -54.59 5.42
CA LEU A 417 50.60 -53.91 6.58
C LEU A 417 49.62 -52.89 7.18
N MET A 418 48.93 -52.12 6.34
CA MET A 418 47.91 -51.16 6.78
C MET A 418 46.68 -51.87 7.36
N ALA A 419 46.23 -52.97 6.75
CA ALA A 419 45.13 -53.78 7.27
C ALA A 419 45.47 -54.41 8.64
N ILE A 420 46.69 -54.92 8.81
CA ILE A 420 47.19 -55.45 10.09
C ILE A 420 47.29 -54.33 11.13
N LEU A 421 47.72 -53.13 10.74
CA LEU A 421 47.84 -51.98 11.64
C LEU A 421 46.46 -51.47 12.09
N ILE A 422 45.48 -51.46 11.19
CA ILE A 422 44.07 -51.14 11.52
C ILE A 422 43.48 -52.22 12.44
N ALA A 423 43.72 -53.50 12.16
CA ALA A 423 43.27 -54.59 13.02
C ALA A 423 43.90 -54.48 14.42
N ALA A 424 45.21 -54.22 14.52
CA ALA A 424 45.91 -54.04 15.78
C ALA A 424 45.38 -52.84 16.59
N THR A 425 45.11 -51.71 15.93
CA THR A 425 44.53 -50.52 16.59
C THR A 425 43.10 -50.74 17.06
N VAL A 426 42.26 -51.43 16.27
CA VAL A 426 40.91 -51.85 16.70
C VAL A 426 40.98 -52.79 17.90
N THR A 427 41.92 -53.74 17.90
CA THR A 427 42.10 -54.71 19.01
C THR A 427 42.57 -54.02 20.30
N ILE A 428 43.49 -53.06 20.19
CA ILE A 428 43.95 -52.26 21.35
C ILE A 428 42.83 -51.35 21.87
N TYR A 429 42.04 -50.76 20.97
CA TYR A 429 40.93 -49.88 21.34
C TYR A 429 39.81 -50.65 22.06
N THR A 430 39.43 -51.84 21.57
CA THR A 430 38.41 -52.68 22.23
C THR A 430 38.92 -53.23 23.56
N HIS A 431 40.19 -53.65 23.66
CA HIS A 431 40.76 -54.14 24.91
C HIS A 431 40.87 -53.03 25.98
N ARG A 432 41.23 -51.79 25.61
CA ARG A 432 41.22 -50.64 26.53
C ARG A 432 39.81 -50.23 26.97
N ARG A 433 38.80 -50.40 26.10
CA ARG A 433 37.42 -50.04 26.41
C ARG A 433 36.71 -51.04 27.34
N VAL A 434 37.20 -52.27 27.43
CA VAL A 434 36.59 -53.35 28.23
C VAL A 434 37.23 -53.50 29.64
N SER A 435 38.47 -53.05 29.88
CA SER A 435 39.14 -53.26 31.18
C SER A 435 38.90 -52.20 32.26
N LEU A 436 38.06 -51.17 32.02
CA LEU A 436 37.76 -50.10 32.99
C LEU A 436 36.29 -49.69 32.97
N LYS A 437 35.37 -50.59 33.35
CA LYS A 437 34.05 -50.20 33.86
C LYS A 437 33.62 -51.08 35.01
N SER A 438 33.54 -50.47 36.19
CA SER A 438 32.78 -50.95 37.34
C SER A 438 31.30 -51.11 36.97
N TYR A 439 30.79 -52.29 37.27
CA TYR A 439 29.41 -52.72 37.13
C TYR A 439 28.47 -51.76 37.88
N PHE A 440 27.55 -51.09 37.18
CA PHE A 440 26.39 -50.42 37.75
C PHE A 440 25.14 -51.04 37.10
N GLY A 441 24.39 -51.80 37.89
CA GLY A 441 23.11 -52.36 37.46
C GLY A 441 22.07 -51.27 37.25
N ARG A 442 21.40 -51.28 36.09
CA ARG A 442 20.15 -50.53 35.86
C ARG A 442 18.98 -51.51 35.83
N ALA A 443 17.94 -51.17 36.58
CA ALA A 443 16.63 -51.81 36.58
C ALA A 443 15.91 -51.61 35.22
N PRO A 444 14.98 -52.51 34.83
CA PRO A 444 14.28 -52.42 33.55
C PRO A 444 13.17 -51.34 33.58
N GLU A 445 13.17 -50.46 32.58
CA GLU A 445 12.05 -49.56 32.28
C GLU A 445 10.94 -50.29 31.53
N ALA A 446 9.71 -49.99 31.93
CA ALA A 446 8.48 -50.56 31.41
C ALA A 446 8.20 -50.10 29.97
N ARG A 447 7.78 -51.06 29.13
CA ARG A 447 7.20 -50.80 27.81
C ARG A 447 5.90 -50.01 27.95
N THR A 448 5.86 -48.79 27.43
CA THR A 448 4.61 -48.11 27.10
C THR A 448 4.14 -48.60 25.73
N ILE A 449 2.92 -49.13 25.73
CA ILE A 449 2.16 -49.55 24.55
C ILE A 449 1.62 -48.27 23.89
N ASN A 450 2.01 -48.03 22.64
CA ASN A 450 1.32 -47.04 21.81
C ASN A 450 -0.01 -47.62 21.36
N VAL A 451 -1.10 -47.11 21.94
CA VAL A 451 -2.46 -47.32 21.45
C VAL A 451 -2.69 -46.37 20.28
N THR A 452 -2.77 -46.92 19.07
CA THR A 452 -3.35 -46.25 17.91
C THR A 452 -4.85 -46.14 18.10
N HIS A 453 -5.33 -44.95 18.50
CA HIS A 453 -6.74 -44.61 18.36
C HIS A 453 -7.02 -44.19 16.92
N ALA A 454 -7.82 -45.00 16.23
CA ALA A 454 -8.53 -44.61 15.03
C ALA A 454 -9.62 -43.60 15.42
N ASN A 455 -9.50 -42.36 14.96
CA ASN A 455 -10.54 -41.36 15.13
C ASN A 455 -11.45 -41.31 13.91
N ASN A 456 -12.72 -41.51 14.20
CA ASN A 456 -13.86 -41.28 13.33
C ASN A 456 -13.86 -39.84 12.81
N ILE A 457 -14.18 -39.72 11.52
CA ILE A 457 -14.36 -38.47 10.80
C ILE A 457 -15.72 -37.88 11.21
N MET A 458 -15.69 -36.90 12.11
CA MET A 458 -16.71 -35.87 12.23
C MET A 458 -16.20 -34.59 11.56
N PRO A 459 -17.09 -33.75 10.98
CA PRO A 459 -16.67 -32.55 10.26
C PRO A 459 -15.83 -31.64 11.14
N ALA A 460 -14.64 -31.29 10.65
CA ALA A 460 -13.62 -30.55 11.35
C ALA A 460 -14.14 -29.18 11.82
N GLN A 461 -14.38 -29.07 13.12
CA GLN A 461 -14.46 -27.80 13.82
C GLN A 461 -13.04 -27.19 13.75
N GLU A 462 -12.87 -26.09 13.02
CA GLU A 462 -11.56 -25.44 12.82
C GLU A 462 -10.95 -25.08 14.18
N GLU A 463 -9.98 -25.88 14.64
CA GLU A 463 -9.32 -25.67 15.93
C GLU A 463 -8.49 -24.38 15.89
N GLY A 464 -8.84 -23.41 16.73
CA GLY A 464 -8.05 -22.19 16.91
C GLY A 464 -6.65 -22.49 17.43
N LYS A 465 -5.62 -21.96 16.76
CA LYS A 465 -4.21 -22.15 17.16
C LYS A 465 -3.79 -21.11 18.19
N LYS A 466 -3.36 -21.56 19.37
CA LYS A 466 -2.75 -20.69 20.38
C LYS A 466 -1.34 -20.28 19.94
N GLN A 467 -1.05 -18.98 19.91
CA GLN A 467 0.27 -18.42 19.57
C GLN A 467 0.60 -17.14 20.36
N GLU A 468 1.88 -16.82 20.51
CA GLU A 468 2.34 -15.61 21.20
C GLU A 468 2.26 -14.39 20.28
N CYS A 469 1.53 -13.35 20.68
CA CYS A 469 1.37 -12.13 19.90
C CYS A 469 1.92 -10.92 20.65
N ALA A 470 2.55 -9.99 19.92
CA ALA A 470 2.76 -8.64 20.42
C ALA A 470 1.58 -7.76 19.99
N ILE A 471 1.06 -6.97 20.92
CA ILE A 471 -0.11 -6.12 20.72
C ILE A 471 0.31 -4.68 20.97
N VAL A 472 0.06 -3.82 19.99
CA VAL A 472 0.12 -2.36 20.13
C VAL A 472 -1.30 -1.85 20.28
N SER A 473 -1.59 -1.15 21.37
CA SER A 473 -2.85 -0.42 21.54
C SER A 473 -2.57 1.07 21.49
N LEU A 474 -3.18 1.75 20.52
CA LEU A 474 -3.25 3.20 20.43
C LEU A 474 -4.57 3.66 21.04
N PHE A 475 -4.51 4.40 22.15
CA PHE A 475 -5.65 5.01 22.80
C PHE A 475 -5.76 6.48 22.40
N LEU A 476 -6.93 6.90 21.91
CA LEU A 476 -7.23 8.27 21.53
C LEU A 476 -8.20 8.87 22.56
N LYS A 477 -7.73 9.77 23.42
CA LYS A 477 -8.53 10.32 24.53
C LYS A 477 -9.69 11.21 24.06
N ASN A 478 -9.61 11.74 22.84
CA ASN A 478 -10.58 12.69 22.29
C ASN A 478 -11.24 12.21 20.97
N SER A 479 -11.30 10.89 20.74
CA SER A 479 -11.94 10.29 19.55
C SER A 479 -13.44 10.59 19.42
N GLY A 480 -14.16 10.80 20.53
CA GLY A 480 -15.60 11.08 20.52
C GLY A 480 -15.98 12.54 20.28
N GLN A 481 -15.02 13.47 20.24
CA GLN A 481 -15.26 14.92 20.14
C GLN A 481 -14.66 15.55 18.87
N SER A 482 -14.11 14.75 17.96
CA SER A 482 -13.53 15.27 16.73
C SER A 482 -14.61 15.65 15.74
N ASP A 483 -14.63 16.91 15.34
CA ASP A 483 -15.34 17.40 14.14
C ASP A 483 -15.02 16.46 12.95
N PRO A 484 -16.02 15.92 12.24
CA PRO A 484 -15.81 15.12 11.03
C PRO A 484 -14.90 15.80 9.98
N ASN A 485 -14.87 17.14 9.97
CA ASN A 485 -14.03 17.94 9.07
C ASN A 485 -12.62 18.21 9.61
N SER A 486 -12.30 17.74 10.82
CA SER A 486 -10.95 17.88 11.36
C SER A 486 -9.96 16.97 10.62
N PRO A 487 -8.65 17.30 10.55
CA PRO A 487 -7.63 16.44 9.92
C PRO A 487 -7.27 15.18 10.73
N ILE A 488 -7.99 14.90 11.82
CA ILE A 488 -7.72 13.78 12.73
C ILE A 488 -8.03 12.42 12.07
N PRO A 489 -9.18 12.20 11.42
CA PRO A 489 -9.50 10.94 10.77
C PRO A 489 -8.45 10.54 9.73
N ASP A 490 -7.99 11.47 8.89
CA ASP A 490 -6.95 11.23 7.88
C ASP A 490 -5.63 10.78 8.52
N THR A 491 -5.28 11.37 9.67
CA THR A 491 -4.05 11.01 10.40
C THR A 491 -4.16 9.63 11.02
N VAL A 492 -5.32 9.29 11.58
CA VAL A 492 -5.60 7.96 12.12
C VAL A 492 -5.62 6.92 11.00
N GLU A 493 -6.19 7.23 9.85
CA GLU A 493 -6.19 6.34 8.68
C GLU A 493 -4.77 6.10 8.16
N LYS A 494 -3.95 7.15 8.07
CA LYS A 494 -2.52 7.04 7.71
C LYS A 494 -1.75 6.12 8.67
N ILE A 495 -2.04 6.21 9.97
CA ILE A 495 -1.47 5.31 11.00
C ILE A 495 -1.90 3.86 10.78
N LEU A 496 -3.19 3.62 10.52
CA LEU A 496 -3.71 2.27 10.24
C LEU A 496 -3.10 1.70 8.95
N TYR A 497 -2.89 2.53 7.93
CA TYR A 497 -2.19 2.14 6.71
C TYR A 497 -0.75 1.72 7.00
N LYS A 498 0.03 2.49 7.78
CA LYS A 498 1.38 2.09 8.21
C LYS A 498 1.38 0.76 8.96
N ALA A 499 0.38 0.52 9.81
CA ALA A 499 0.23 -0.76 10.49
C ALA A 499 -0.01 -1.93 9.51
N ARG A 500 -0.81 -1.72 8.44
CA ARG A 500 -1.01 -2.72 7.38
C ARG A 500 0.26 -2.99 6.58
N VAL A 501 1.02 -1.94 6.24
CA VAL A 501 2.34 -2.07 5.57
C VAL A 501 3.31 -2.87 6.43
N ALA A 502 3.28 -2.64 7.75
CA ALA A 502 4.02 -3.43 8.73
C ALA A 502 3.44 -4.84 8.96
N LYS A 503 2.47 -5.30 8.15
CA LYS A 503 1.77 -6.60 8.22
C LYS A 503 1.02 -6.87 9.53
N ALA A 504 0.74 -5.83 10.32
CA ALA A 504 -0.06 -5.95 11.54
C ALA A 504 -1.55 -6.12 11.21
N ILE A 505 -2.26 -6.84 12.07
CA ILE A 505 -3.70 -7.06 11.94
C ILE A 505 -4.41 -6.03 12.82
N ASN A 506 -5.24 -5.20 12.20
CA ASN A 506 -5.85 -4.04 12.85
C ASN A 506 -7.29 -4.33 13.31
N TYR A 507 -7.60 -3.97 14.55
CA TYR A 507 -8.95 -3.98 15.13
C TYR A 507 -9.31 -2.60 15.65
N ASN A 508 -10.53 -2.16 15.36
CA ASN A 508 -11.10 -0.94 15.89
C ASN A 508 -12.04 -1.29 17.06
N GLN A 509 -11.71 -0.84 18.28
CA GLN A 509 -12.49 -1.12 19.49
C GLN A 509 -12.71 0.17 20.27
N GLY A 510 -13.68 0.97 19.82
CA GLY A 510 -13.98 2.29 20.37
C GLY A 510 -12.78 3.24 20.25
N ASP A 511 -12.34 3.74 21.40
CA ASP A 511 -11.21 4.67 21.52
C ASP A 511 -9.84 4.00 21.35
N HIS A 512 -9.81 2.67 21.23
CA HIS A 512 -8.60 1.91 20.97
C HIS A 512 -8.50 1.45 19.52
N LYS A 513 -7.36 1.74 18.90
CA LYS A 513 -6.91 1.07 17.68
C LYS A 513 -5.88 0.02 18.08
N VAL A 514 -6.20 -1.25 17.88
CA VAL A 514 -5.39 -2.39 18.31
C VAL A 514 -4.71 -3.00 17.10
N MET A 515 -3.41 -3.20 17.16
CA MET A 515 -2.59 -3.74 16.08
C MET A 515 -1.87 -4.99 16.62
N ILE A 516 -2.08 -6.13 15.97
CA ILE A 516 -1.61 -7.44 16.44
C ILE A 516 -0.51 -7.96 15.53
N PHE A 517 0.60 -8.37 16.13
CA PHE A 517 1.77 -8.97 15.49
C PHE A 517 1.87 -10.45 15.90
N PRO A 518 1.34 -11.38 15.08
CA PRO A 518 1.41 -12.81 15.36
C PRO A 518 2.82 -13.37 15.10
N GLU A 519 3.25 -14.31 15.93
CA GLU A 519 4.53 -15.02 15.78
C GLU A 519 4.70 -15.68 14.40
N SER A 520 3.60 -16.13 13.78
CA SER A 520 3.65 -16.77 12.46
C SER A 520 4.13 -15.85 11.31
N LYS A 521 4.11 -14.53 11.49
CA LYS A 521 4.47 -13.56 10.43
C LYS A 521 5.78 -12.79 10.69
N PHE A 522 6.35 -12.88 11.90
CA PHE A 522 7.49 -12.05 12.30
C PHE A 522 8.51 -12.85 13.10
N GLU A 523 9.79 -12.72 12.75
CA GLU A 523 10.90 -13.31 13.50
C GLU A 523 11.01 -12.69 14.92
N ASN A 524 10.73 -11.38 15.04
CA ASN A 524 10.64 -10.71 16.34
C ASN A 524 9.42 -9.77 16.38
N GLN A 525 8.29 -10.31 16.84
CA GLN A 525 7.04 -9.58 16.91
C GLN A 525 7.10 -8.37 17.85
N SER A 526 7.84 -8.46 18.98
CA SER A 526 7.95 -7.37 19.95
C SER A 526 8.74 -6.18 19.39
N LEU A 527 9.81 -6.45 18.63
CA LEU A 527 10.62 -5.40 18.01
C LEU A 527 9.83 -4.70 16.88
N SER A 528 9.11 -5.48 16.08
CA SER A 528 8.25 -4.95 15.00
C SER A 528 7.13 -4.07 15.56
N ALA A 529 6.47 -4.53 16.63
CA ALA A 529 5.47 -3.75 17.37
C ALA A 529 6.04 -2.44 17.91
N LEU A 530 7.27 -2.46 18.43
CA LEU A 530 7.93 -1.27 18.94
C LEU A 530 8.32 -0.27 17.85
N ILE A 531 8.85 -0.75 16.71
CA ILE A 531 9.19 0.12 15.58
C ILE A 531 7.92 0.84 15.09
N LEU A 532 6.83 0.09 14.88
CA LEU A 532 5.55 0.69 14.49
C LEU A 532 5.07 1.72 15.54
N ALA A 533 5.12 1.38 16.83
CA ALA A 533 4.72 2.30 17.89
C ALA A 533 5.50 3.64 17.87
N LYS A 534 6.80 3.60 17.56
CA LYS A 534 7.62 4.81 17.38
C LYS A 534 7.19 5.64 16.18
N GLU A 535 6.92 5.00 15.05
CA GLU A 535 6.42 5.70 13.86
C GLU A 535 5.07 6.36 14.10
N ILE A 536 4.17 5.66 14.81
CA ILE A 536 2.87 6.19 15.22
C ILE A 536 3.04 7.41 16.12
N LYS A 537 3.89 7.32 17.15
CA LYS A 537 4.18 8.45 18.04
C LYS A 537 4.66 9.66 17.24
N LYS A 538 5.62 9.46 16.33
CA LYS A 538 6.16 10.53 15.48
C LYS A 538 5.05 11.19 14.65
N GLU A 539 4.19 10.40 14.02
CA GLU A 539 3.10 10.92 13.18
C GLU A 539 2.10 11.76 13.99
N LEU A 540 1.73 11.29 15.19
CA LEU A 540 0.81 12.00 16.08
C LEU A 540 1.45 13.28 16.64
N GLU A 541 2.75 13.27 16.95
CA GLU A 541 3.47 14.47 17.35
C GLU A 541 3.58 15.49 16.20
N GLU A 542 3.82 15.04 14.96
CA GLU A 542 3.83 15.91 13.78
C GLU A 542 2.46 16.53 13.51
N HIS A 543 1.39 15.73 13.61
CA HIS A 543 0.02 16.25 13.56
C HIS A 543 -0.20 17.32 14.62
N ASN A 544 0.16 17.04 15.87
CA ASN A 544 0.02 17.97 16.98
C ASN A 544 0.89 19.22 16.85
N LYS A 545 1.95 19.20 16.05
CA LYS A 545 2.70 20.42 15.70
C LYS A 545 2.00 21.22 14.61
N LYS A 546 1.46 20.56 13.59
CA LYS A 546 0.92 21.19 12.38
C LYS A 546 -0.49 21.77 12.56
N TYR A 547 -1.36 21.08 13.27
CA TYR A 547 -2.79 21.42 13.32
C TYR A 547 -3.21 22.01 14.67
N ALA A 548 -4.24 22.85 14.67
CA ALA A 548 -4.83 23.42 15.89
C ALA A 548 -5.57 22.34 16.71
N SER A 549 -6.26 21.43 16.03
CA SER A 549 -6.92 20.26 16.62
C SER A 549 -5.89 19.25 17.14
N LYS A 550 -5.58 19.30 18.44
CA LYS A 550 -4.60 18.37 19.05
C LYS A 550 -5.23 17.00 19.30
N ILE A 551 -4.47 15.95 19.01
CA ILE A 551 -4.79 14.56 19.35
C ILE A 551 -4.14 14.23 20.68
N SER A 552 -4.95 13.90 21.68
CA SER A 552 -4.46 13.40 22.97
C SER A 552 -4.40 11.88 22.91
N PHE A 553 -3.20 11.30 23.00
CA PHE A 553 -3.00 9.88 22.76
C PHE A 553 -2.13 9.21 23.82
N GLY A 554 -2.20 7.88 23.85
CA GLY A 554 -1.29 7.02 24.60
C GLY A 554 -1.06 5.70 23.85
N ILE A 555 0.18 5.20 23.86
CA ILE A 555 0.54 3.96 23.16
C ILE A 555 1.01 2.93 24.18
N GLY A 556 0.35 1.78 24.20
CA GLY A 556 0.70 0.66 25.07
C GLY A 556 1.11 -0.57 24.27
N ILE A 557 2.21 -1.21 24.67
CA ILE A 557 2.65 -2.47 24.05
C ILE A 557 2.68 -3.58 25.09
N ASN A 558 2.07 -4.70 24.76
CA ASN A 558 2.12 -5.92 25.56
C ASN A 558 2.42 -7.16 24.69
N LYS A 559 2.94 -8.22 25.30
CA LYS A 559 3.09 -9.54 24.67
C LYS A 559 2.37 -10.60 25.50
N GLY A 560 1.71 -11.52 24.82
CA GLY A 560 1.11 -12.70 25.47
C GLY A 560 0.33 -13.58 24.49
N PRO A 561 -0.26 -14.66 25.01
CA PRO A 561 -0.94 -15.64 24.18
C PRO A 561 -2.27 -15.13 23.62
N MET A 562 -2.54 -15.49 22.37
CA MET A 562 -3.82 -15.32 21.69
C MET A 562 -4.19 -16.60 20.93
N ILE A 563 -5.49 -16.85 20.77
CA ILE A 563 -6.00 -17.89 19.88
C ILE A 563 -6.28 -17.25 18.53
N SER A 564 -5.66 -17.76 17.47
CA SER A 564 -5.97 -17.36 16.10
C SER A 564 -6.85 -18.41 15.45
N GLU A 565 -8.01 -17.98 14.98
CA GLU A 565 -8.95 -18.78 14.20
C GLU A 565 -8.98 -18.23 12.78
N ARG A 566 -8.78 -19.09 11.79
CA ARG A 566 -8.96 -18.72 10.40
C ARG A 566 -10.45 -18.90 10.08
N SER A 567 -11.10 -17.86 9.56
CA SER A 567 -12.50 -17.91 9.12
C SER A 567 -12.53 -17.33 7.71
N GLY A 568 -12.42 -18.23 6.72
CA GLY A 568 -12.16 -17.88 5.32
C GLY A 568 -10.80 -17.19 5.13
N ASP A 569 -10.81 -16.01 4.50
CA ASP A 569 -9.60 -15.19 4.28
C ASP A 569 -9.25 -14.30 5.46
N THR A 570 -10.12 -14.24 6.47
CA THR A 570 -9.90 -13.43 7.68
C THR A 570 -9.33 -14.29 8.80
N THR A 571 -8.35 -13.75 9.53
CA THR A 571 -7.86 -14.37 10.77
C THR A 571 -8.43 -13.60 11.95
N LYS A 572 -9.23 -14.25 12.77
CA LYS A 572 -9.76 -13.69 14.02
C LYS A 572 -8.83 -14.03 15.17
N PHE A 573 -8.56 -13.04 16.02
CA PHE A 573 -7.70 -13.19 17.19
C PHE A 573 -8.51 -12.98 18.46
N THR A 574 -8.55 -14.01 19.30
CA THR A 574 -9.22 -13.98 20.61
C THR A 574 -8.13 -13.95 21.69
N SER A 575 -8.17 -12.96 22.57
CA SER A 575 -7.17 -12.84 23.64
C SER A 575 -7.32 -13.94 24.67
N VAL A 576 -6.22 -14.61 25.02
CA VAL A 576 -6.20 -15.56 26.13
C VAL A 576 -5.83 -14.82 27.40
N GLY A 577 -6.72 -14.81 28.40
CA GLY A 577 -6.50 -14.13 29.67
C GLY A 577 -6.50 -12.60 29.53
N SER A 578 -5.52 -11.93 30.14
CA SER A 578 -5.47 -10.46 30.25
C SER A 578 -4.59 -9.78 29.19
N THR A 579 -4.15 -10.49 28.14
CA THR A 579 -3.16 -9.96 27.17
C THR A 579 -3.62 -8.65 26.51
N LEU A 580 -4.83 -8.64 25.95
CA LEU A 580 -5.39 -7.46 25.28
C LEU A 580 -5.75 -6.35 26.28
N VAL A 581 -6.38 -6.72 27.39
CA VAL A 581 -6.76 -5.80 28.46
C VAL A 581 -5.53 -5.08 29.02
N SER A 582 -4.42 -5.78 29.19
CA SER A 582 -3.16 -5.21 29.66
C SER A 582 -2.59 -4.21 28.65
N ALA A 583 -2.62 -4.51 27.34
CA ALA A 583 -2.19 -3.58 26.30
C ALA A 583 -3.00 -2.27 26.32
N LYS A 584 -4.33 -2.38 26.43
CA LYS A 584 -5.24 -1.23 26.52
C LYS A 584 -4.99 -0.39 27.77
N ARG A 585 -4.91 -1.04 28.93
CA ARG A 585 -4.64 -0.36 30.21
C ARG A 585 -3.30 0.37 30.20
N VAL A 586 -2.27 -0.21 29.59
CA VAL A 586 -0.96 0.43 29.42
C VAL A 586 -1.08 1.66 28.52
N ALA A 587 -1.86 1.58 27.43
CA ALA A 587 -2.09 2.70 26.52
C ALA A 587 -2.86 3.86 27.17
N GLU A 588 -3.85 3.56 28.02
CA GLU A 588 -4.61 4.58 28.77
C GLU A 588 -3.73 5.35 29.76
N GLN A 589 -2.82 4.64 30.43
CA GLN A 589 -1.87 5.24 31.37
C GLN A 589 -0.76 6.03 30.67
N ALA A 590 -0.49 5.73 29.41
CA ALA A 590 0.45 6.49 28.61
C ALA A 590 -0.12 7.89 28.29
N SER A 591 0.71 8.91 28.42
CA SER A 591 0.34 10.31 28.12
C SER A 591 1.31 10.88 27.09
N ALA A 592 0.88 10.88 25.82
CA ALA A 592 1.66 11.25 24.65
C ALA A 592 3.00 10.47 24.52
N ASP A 593 3.01 9.21 24.97
CA ASP A 593 4.23 8.41 25.01
C ASP A 593 3.96 6.92 24.76
N ILE A 594 5.04 6.14 24.67
CA ILE A 594 5.01 4.69 24.52
C ILE A 594 5.38 4.05 25.87
N LEU A 595 4.42 3.34 26.45
CA LEU A 595 4.62 2.48 27.61
C LEU A 595 4.59 1.02 27.20
N ILE A 596 5.43 0.21 27.85
CA ILE A 596 5.51 -1.23 27.63
C ILE A 596 5.41 -2.00 28.93
N THR A 597 4.91 -3.22 28.83
CA THR A 597 4.88 -4.18 29.95
C THR A 597 6.25 -4.82 30.19
N GLU A 598 6.40 -5.46 31.36
CA GLU A 598 7.62 -6.19 31.74
C GLU A 598 7.94 -7.33 30.74
N GLU A 599 6.93 -7.97 30.15
CA GLU A 599 7.07 -9.04 29.17
C GLU A 599 7.78 -8.55 27.90
N ILE A 600 7.38 -7.37 27.38
CA ILE A 600 8.03 -6.74 26.24
C ILE A 600 9.46 -6.32 26.59
N ARG A 601 9.65 -5.72 27.78
CA ARG A 601 10.99 -5.33 28.24
C ARG A 601 11.95 -6.51 28.28
N LYS A 602 11.53 -7.64 28.87
CA LYS A 602 12.33 -8.87 28.96
C LYS A 602 12.70 -9.40 27.58
N ASN A 603 11.76 -9.39 26.64
CA ASN A 603 11.99 -9.86 25.28
C ASN A 603 12.93 -8.94 24.47
N LEU A 604 13.01 -7.66 24.82
CA LEU A 604 13.82 -6.65 24.14
C LEU A 604 15.06 -6.21 24.95
N LEU A 605 15.46 -6.97 25.98
CA LEU A 605 16.66 -6.69 26.77
C LEU A 605 17.88 -6.50 25.87
N GLY A 606 18.62 -5.41 26.10
CA GLY A 606 19.80 -5.04 25.31
C GLY A 606 19.51 -4.33 23.98
N LYS A 607 18.26 -4.35 23.49
CA LYS A 607 17.85 -3.65 22.25
C LYS A 607 17.20 -2.29 22.52
N ILE A 608 16.81 -2.01 23.77
CA ILE A 608 16.06 -0.80 24.13
C ILE A 608 16.61 -0.15 25.40
N LYS A 609 16.53 1.19 25.46
CA LYS A 609 16.75 1.97 26.68
C LYS A 609 15.40 2.37 27.26
N VAL A 610 15.14 1.96 28.50
CA VAL A 610 13.86 2.16 29.17
C VAL A 610 14.01 2.73 30.57
N HIS A 611 13.00 3.47 31.02
CA HIS A 611 12.89 4.00 32.38
C HIS A 611 11.62 3.46 33.05
N ARG A 612 11.70 3.04 34.32
CA ARG A 612 10.53 2.54 35.06
C ARG A 612 9.60 3.70 35.41
N VAL A 613 8.32 3.61 35.06
CA VAL A 613 7.32 4.67 35.36
C VAL A 613 6.29 4.20 36.39
N GLY A 614 6.13 2.90 36.58
CA GLY A 614 5.23 2.34 37.58
C GLY A 614 5.58 0.91 37.97
N ASP A 615 4.67 0.24 38.67
CA ASP A 615 4.86 -1.17 38.96
C ASP A 615 4.65 -1.99 37.66
N LYS A 616 5.74 -2.57 37.16
CA LYS A 616 5.83 -3.35 35.90
C LYS A 616 5.59 -2.57 34.61
N LEU A 617 5.71 -1.23 34.64
CA LEU A 617 5.58 -0.37 33.46
C LEU A 617 6.85 0.40 33.16
N TRP A 618 7.18 0.45 31.89
CA TRP A 618 8.41 1.03 31.39
C TRP A 618 8.13 1.99 30.24
N ARG A 619 8.70 3.20 30.35
CA ARG A 619 8.72 4.18 29.26
C ARG A 619 9.94 3.93 28.38
N ILE A 620 9.75 4.03 27.08
CA ILE A 620 10.82 3.87 26.10
C ILE A 620 11.48 5.21 25.85
N ASN A 621 12.77 5.29 26.15
CA ASN A 621 13.57 6.47 25.85
C ASN A 621 14.18 6.35 24.46
N ASP A 622 14.76 5.20 24.13
CA ASP A 622 15.46 5.02 22.87
C ASP A 622 15.55 3.55 22.41
N LEU A 623 15.77 3.35 21.11
CA LEU A 623 16.10 2.05 20.50
C LEU A 623 17.61 1.99 20.36
N VAL A 624 18.23 0.96 20.93
CA VAL A 624 19.65 0.68 20.70
C VAL A 624 19.76 -0.01 19.34
N GLN A 625 19.69 0.76 18.25
CA GLN A 625 20.01 0.26 16.92
C GLN A 625 21.52 0.03 16.85
N ARG A 626 21.95 -1.16 17.27
CA ARG A 626 23.21 -1.71 16.79
C ARG A 626 22.91 -2.25 15.40
N ASP A 627 23.17 -1.44 14.39
CA ASP A 627 23.37 -2.00 13.05
C ASP A 627 24.46 -3.07 13.21
N PRO A 628 24.20 -4.35 12.88
CA PRO A 628 25.16 -5.43 13.08
C PRO A 628 26.53 -5.12 12.46
N ASN A 629 26.57 -4.23 11.47
CA ASN A 629 27.79 -3.78 10.83
C ASN A 629 28.38 -2.48 11.41
N SER A 630 27.65 -1.70 12.21
CA SER A 630 28.17 -0.42 12.73
C SER A 630 29.39 -0.57 13.63
N GLU A 631 29.44 -1.62 14.46
CA GLU A 631 30.60 -1.87 15.32
C GLU A 631 31.79 -2.40 14.51
N PHE A 632 31.52 -3.18 13.46
CA PHE A 632 32.52 -3.59 12.49
C PHE A 632 33.07 -2.39 11.71
N ILE A 633 32.20 -1.54 11.15
CA ILE A 633 32.57 -0.31 10.43
C ILE A 633 33.35 0.62 11.35
N LYS A 634 32.93 0.82 12.60
CA LYS A 634 33.66 1.66 13.55
C LYS A 634 35.04 1.08 13.86
N ARG A 635 35.15 -0.22 14.13
CA ARG A 635 36.44 -0.92 14.34
C ARG A 635 37.30 -1.01 13.07
N PHE A 636 36.70 -0.90 11.90
CA PHE A 636 37.39 -0.85 10.62
C PHE A 636 37.96 0.56 10.39
N MET A 637 37.15 1.59 10.61
CA MET A 637 37.57 3.00 10.53
C MET A 637 38.64 3.35 11.57
N ASP A 638 38.51 2.84 12.80
CA ASP A 638 39.53 3.04 13.86
C ASP A 638 40.83 2.26 13.59
N ARG A 639 40.83 1.25 12.71
CA ARG A 639 42.04 0.55 12.24
C ARG A 639 42.71 1.22 11.03
N GLN A 640 42.04 2.16 10.38
CA GLN A 640 42.56 2.95 9.26
C GLN A 640 43.10 4.33 9.72
N LYS A 641 42.96 4.67 11.00
CA LYS A 641 43.63 5.79 11.66
C LYS A 641 44.84 5.29 12.42
#